data_AF-A0A8T2ILW8-F1
#
_entry.id   AF-A0A8T2ILW8-F1
#
_cell.length_a   1.000
_cell.length_b   1.000
_cell.length_c   1.000
_cell.angle_alpha   90.00
_cell.angle_beta   90.00
_cell.angle_gamma   90.00
#
_symmetry.space_group_name_H-M   'P 1'
#
loop_
_entity.id
_entity.type
_entity.pdbx_description
1 polymer ?
#
loop_
_entity_poly.entity_id
_entity_poly.type
_entity_poly.pdbx_seq_one_letter_code
_entity_poly.pdbx_strand_id
1 'polypeptide(L)'
;MDGKKKKHEIEDFLGSDFVPWSSKRGEILSRYTTTEKLSINLFMGSDKNRPTNAGSAVSEKVRTRLEELDDLEEGSQKELLNLTQQDYISRIEELNQSLKDAWASDQKVKALKIVIQCSKLLSDTSVIQFYPSKFVLITDILDTFGKLVYERISSMCLDNRASLPANFSPESVNDTAKETCLNWFFKIASIRELVPRFYVEASILKCNTFLSKTGISESLPRLTSLIRGIGDPLVAVYARAYLCRVGMEVAPHVKESLNRNFFDFLLTFKQIHSDTVQNQLAVQAVEIPIYLTLYSPAIDWIMRCIAYRAPDTLLTEMMERCKKQGNNALLLNSVMSAFRAEFIATRAMDFIGMIKECDESGFPKHLLFQSLGLNVALADPPESDRLQILNEAWKVITRLRNPQDYINCAEVWVEYTCRHFTKREVNTILADVIKHMTPDRAFEDAYLQLQSVITKVITHFHDFSVLFSVEKFLPFLDMFQKESVRVEVCKCIMEAFIRHQQEVTKDPVILNALLHVCKTMHDSVNALTLEDEKRMLANLINGFIRMVSFGRDFEQQLSFYVEARSLFCNLEPVLVQLIHSVNHLAMETKKVMKGNHSRKTASFVRACVAFCFITIPSLTSIFTRLNLYLHSGQVALANQCLSQADAFFKAAVSLVPEVPKTISIDGKMRSSEVFLFEFLANFFSTLLVVPDHPEQGVLFLVRGLLNVIENYTWEDNSDDKVRIYTCVLHLLAALSQESYLYHVEKVDSNDSLYGGDTKFLAEINRLCDTLIGQILEHLKSLGKEKTLKRQSYLALLFFNSILAHGDLRNNKLNQLAVNLWNLSQKHGFADTKTMVKTLEYIKRRSKESESSHFTDLAARLPLQSRT
;
A
#
# COMPACT_ATOMS: atom_id res chain seq x y z
N MET A 1 -31.84 17.85 -18.90
CA MET A 1 -31.70 16.41 -18.54
C MET A 1 -31.81 16.27 -17.02
N ASP A 2 -32.83 16.87 -16.39
CA ASP A 2 -32.95 17.01 -14.92
C ASP A 2 -34.08 16.17 -14.32
N GLY A 3 -34.33 14.99 -14.90
CA GLY A 3 -35.39 14.08 -14.46
C GLY A 3 -34.93 12.79 -13.79
N LYS A 4 -33.60 12.51 -13.77
CA LYS A 4 -33.07 11.20 -13.32
C LYS A 4 -32.24 11.23 -12.02
N LYS A 5 -31.94 12.40 -11.44
CA LYS A 5 -31.18 12.49 -10.18
C LYS A 5 -32.01 12.37 -8.90
N LYS A 6 -33.35 12.49 -8.96
CA LYS A 6 -34.23 12.42 -7.76
C LYS A 6 -34.73 11.02 -7.38
N LYS A 7 -34.29 9.95 -8.08
CA LYS A 7 -34.77 8.58 -7.84
C LYS A 7 -33.83 7.67 -7.04
N HIS A 8 -32.65 8.16 -6.63
CA HIS A 8 -31.66 7.40 -5.85
C HIS A 8 -31.38 7.96 -4.44
N GLU A 9 -32.16 8.92 -3.95
CA GLU A 9 -31.93 9.56 -2.62
C GLU A 9 -32.82 9.02 -1.49
N ILE A 10 -33.46 7.86 -1.66
CA ILE A 10 -34.25 7.21 -0.59
C ILE A 10 -33.90 5.71 -0.53
N GLU A 11 -32.61 5.40 -0.60
CA GLU A 11 -32.07 4.06 -0.40
C GLU A 11 -31.13 4.12 0.81
N ASP A 12 -31.40 3.23 1.78
CA ASP A 12 -30.85 3.10 3.14
C ASP A 12 -31.32 4.12 4.21
N PHE A 13 -32.23 3.67 5.08
CA PHE A 13 -32.59 4.38 6.33
C PHE A 13 -31.40 4.53 7.30
N LEU A 14 -30.37 3.69 7.14
CA LEU A 14 -29.08 3.77 7.81
C LEU A 14 -28.08 4.34 6.80
N GLY A 15 -27.59 5.56 7.00
CA GLY A 15 -26.59 6.13 6.08
C GLY A 15 -25.29 5.33 6.09
N SER A 16 -24.44 5.59 5.09
CA SER A 16 -23.08 5.03 5.01
C SER A 16 -22.19 5.37 6.21
N ASP A 17 -22.62 6.32 7.05
CA ASP A 17 -22.00 6.72 8.32
C ASP A 17 -22.25 5.71 9.48
N PHE A 18 -23.20 4.78 9.33
CA PHE A 18 -23.45 3.76 10.35
C PHE A 18 -22.55 2.54 10.17
N VAL A 19 -21.59 2.35 11.09
CA VAL A 19 -20.72 1.18 11.11
C VAL A 19 -21.52 -0.08 11.55
N PRO A 20 -21.63 -1.12 10.71
CA PRO A 20 -22.43 -2.30 11.00
C PRO A 20 -21.76 -3.23 12.02
N TRP A 21 -22.56 -4.08 12.68
CA TRP A 21 -22.07 -5.07 13.66
C TRP A 21 -21.02 -6.03 13.07
N SER A 22 -21.13 -6.35 11.77
CA SER A 22 -20.17 -7.22 11.08
C SER A 22 -18.72 -6.73 11.16
N SER A 23 -18.51 -5.42 11.24
CA SER A 23 -17.17 -4.84 11.43
C SER A 23 -16.53 -5.22 12.78
N LYS A 24 -17.34 -5.43 13.83
CA LYS A 24 -16.88 -5.81 15.17
C LYS A 24 -16.53 -7.30 15.29
N ARG A 25 -16.96 -8.13 14.33
CA ARG A 25 -16.78 -9.59 14.38
C ARG A 25 -15.31 -9.99 14.53
N GLY A 26 -14.43 -9.41 13.71
CA GLY A 26 -12.99 -9.74 13.73
C GLY A 26 -12.34 -9.40 15.07
N GLU A 27 -12.62 -8.20 15.58
CA GLU A 27 -12.10 -7.74 16.87
C GLU A 27 -12.56 -8.65 18.02
N ILE A 28 -13.86 -8.97 18.11
CA ILE A 28 -14.42 -9.82 19.17
C ILE A 28 -13.76 -11.21 19.15
N LEU A 29 -13.67 -11.84 17.98
CA LEU A 29 -13.07 -13.19 17.86
C LEU A 29 -11.58 -13.22 18.21
N SER A 30 -10.85 -12.13 17.95
CA SER A 30 -9.43 -12.01 18.30
C SER A 30 -9.19 -11.70 19.77
N ARG A 31 -10.11 -10.95 20.42
CA ARG A 31 -9.96 -10.47 21.79
C ARG A 31 -10.46 -11.48 22.83
N TYR A 32 -11.59 -12.14 22.56
CA TYR A 32 -12.23 -13.06 23.51
C TYR A 32 -11.93 -14.51 23.12
N THR A 33 -10.68 -14.91 23.37
CA THR A 33 -10.17 -16.27 23.11
C THR A 33 -10.13 -17.09 24.40
N THR A 34 -9.95 -18.40 24.28
CA THR A 34 -9.80 -19.29 25.45
C THR A 34 -8.89 -20.48 25.17
N THR A 35 -8.13 -20.87 26.18
CA THR A 35 -7.39 -22.14 26.22
C THR A 35 -8.16 -23.25 26.94
N GLU A 36 -9.28 -22.91 27.57
CA GLU A 36 -10.15 -23.88 28.24
C GLU A 36 -10.85 -24.80 27.24
N LYS A 37 -11.19 -25.99 27.72
CA LYS A 37 -11.85 -27.03 26.95
C LYS A 37 -13.34 -26.72 26.80
N LEU A 38 -13.77 -26.48 25.56
CA LEU A 38 -15.16 -26.16 25.22
C LEU A 38 -15.99 -27.43 25.01
N SER A 39 -17.30 -27.32 25.23
CA SER A 39 -18.26 -28.40 24.96
C SER A 39 -19.43 -27.94 24.09
N ILE A 40 -19.93 -28.85 23.26
CA ILE A 40 -21.15 -28.67 22.48
C ILE A 40 -22.10 -29.80 22.85
N ASN A 41 -23.17 -29.46 23.57
CA ASN A 41 -24.22 -30.40 23.96
C ASN A 41 -25.43 -30.21 23.03
N LEU A 42 -25.52 -31.04 21.99
CA LEU A 42 -26.64 -31.04 21.06
C LEU A 42 -27.61 -32.16 21.43
N PHE A 43 -28.77 -31.80 21.98
CA PHE A 43 -29.78 -32.79 22.36
C PHE A 43 -30.68 -33.10 21.16
N MET A 44 -30.38 -34.17 20.42
CA MET A 44 -31.25 -34.72 19.38
C MET A 44 -31.95 -35.97 19.91
N GLY A 45 -32.93 -35.80 20.80
CA GLY A 45 -33.76 -36.87 21.33
C GLY A 45 -34.84 -36.31 22.25
N SER A 46 -36.04 -36.89 22.25
CA SER A 46 -37.17 -36.41 23.06
C SER A 46 -37.15 -36.97 24.49
N ASP A 47 -37.60 -36.14 25.45
CA ASP A 47 -37.72 -36.44 26.87
C ASP A 47 -38.60 -37.68 27.15
N LYS A 48 -38.00 -38.79 27.59
CA LYS A 48 -38.74 -39.87 28.28
C LYS A 48 -38.79 -39.58 29.78
N ASN A 49 -39.81 -38.83 30.20
CA ASN A 49 -40.29 -38.85 31.59
C ASN A 49 -41.82 -38.70 31.63
N ARG A 50 -42.53 -39.77 31.22
CA ARG A 50 -43.90 -40.04 31.67
C ARG A 50 -44.10 -41.56 31.84
N PRO A 51 -44.60 -42.02 33.00
CA PRO A 51 -44.93 -43.43 33.20
C PRO A 51 -46.13 -43.81 32.32
N THR A 52 -46.00 -44.93 31.62
CA THR A 52 -46.99 -45.52 30.72
C THR A 52 -48.18 -46.08 31.49
N ASN A 53 -49.39 -45.57 31.22
CA ASN A 53 -50.62 -46.32 31.42
C ASN A 53 -51.13 -46.83 30.06
N ALA A 54 -51.45 -48.11 30.04
CA ALA A 54 -51.77 -48.92 28.87
C ALA A 54 -53.17 -48.62 28.29
N GLY A 55 -53.32 -48.86 26.98
CA GLY A 55 -54.58 -49.22 26.35
C GLY A 55 -55.04 -48.33 25.19
N SER A 56 -54.57 -48.61 23.97
CA SER A 56 -55.36 -48.42 22.74
C SER A 56 -54.68 -49.12 21.56
N ALA A 57 -55.45 -49.93 20.84
CA ALA A 57 -55.00 -50.72 19.70
C ALA A 57 -54.66 -49.81 18.51
N VAL A 58 -53.38 -49.80 18.13
CA VAL A 58 -52.89 -49.11 16.92
C VAL A 58 -52.48 -50.16 15.90
N SER A 59 -52.97 -49.99 14.66
CA SER A 59 -52.75 -50.89 13.53
C SER A 59 -51.26 -51.12 13.24
N GLU A 60 -50.93 -52.36 12.87
CA GLU A 60 -49.57 -52.85 12.57
C GLU A 60 -48.81 -51.97 11.58
N LYS A 61 -49.49 -51.32 10.60
CA LYS A 61 -48.89 -50.35 9.65
C LYS A 61 -48.46 -49.02 10.28
N VAL A 62 -49.13 -48.57 11.34
CA VAL A 62 -48.75 -47.36 12.09
C VAL A 62 -47.61 -47.69 13.04
N ARG A 63 -47.56 -48.93 13.55
CA ARG A 63 -46.43 -49.45 14.31
C ARG A 63 -45.17 -49.58 13.45
N THR A 64 -45.26 -50.10 12.23
CA THR A 64 -44.09 -50.14 11.31
C THR A 64 -43.62 -48.73 10.92
N ARG A 65 -44.52 -47.75 10.76
CA ARG A 65 -44.14 -46.34 10.51
C ARG A 65 -43.58 -45.63 11.73
N LEU A 66 -43.97 -46.03 12.95
CA LEU A 66 -43.42 -45.52 14.21
C LEU A 66 -42.08 -46.18 14.52
N GLU A 67 -41.92 -47.48 14.24
CA GLU A 67 -40.65 -48.22 14.32
C GLU A 67 -39.66 -47.74 13.25
N GLU A 68 -40.09 -47.43 12.02
CA GLU A 68 -39.25 -46.78 10.99
C GLU A 68 -38.92 -45.31 11.29
N LEU A 69 -39.72 -44.62 12.13
CA LEU A 69 -39.40 -43.27 12.63
C LEU A 69 -38.47 -43.32 13.85
N ASP A 70 -38.58 -44.34 14.71
CA ASP A 70 -37.63 -44.61 15.80
C ASP A 70 -36.26 -45.08 15.24
N ASP A 71 -36.25 -45.93 14.20
CA ASP A 71 -35.02 -46.43 13.55
C ASP A 71 -34.26 -45.33 12.75
N LEU A 72 -34.93 -44.24 12.37
CA LEU A 72 -34.31 -43.05 11.74
C LEU A 72 -33.88 -41.98 12.77
N GLU A 73 -34.32 -42.08 14.03
CA GLU A 73 -33.99 -41.14 15.12
C GLU A 73 -32.80 -41.60 15.99
N GLU A 74 -32.24 -42.80 15.77
CA GLU A 74 -31.06 -43.31 16.49
C GLU A 74 -29.72 -42.69 16.00
N GLY A 75 -29.70 -41.35 15.90
CA GLY A 75 -28.49 -40.56 15.72
C GLY A 75 -27.97 -40.10 17.07
N SER A 76 -27.20 -40.96 17.75
CA SER A 76 -26.33 -40.72 18.93
C SER A 76 -26.38 -39.29 19.54
N GLN A 77 -26.70 -39.19 20.84
CA GLN A 77 -26.32 -38.05 21.67
C GLN A 77 -24.84 -37.74 21.44
N LYS A 78 -24.53 -36.75 20.61
CA LYS A 78 -23.16 -36.28 20.39
C LYS A 78 -22.89 -35.15 21.37
N GLU A 79 -22.60 -35.52 22.61
CA GLU A 79 -21.88 -34.64 23.52
C GLU A 79 -20.43 -34.55 23.01
N LEU A 80 -20.12 -33.42 22.38
CA LEU A 80 -18.77 -33.13 21.93
C LEU A 80 -18.08 -32.36 23.05
N LEU A 81 -17.31 -33.10 23.87
CA LEU A 81 -16.56 -32.56 24.99
C LEU A 81 -15.11 -32.27 24.57
N ASN A 82 -14.43 -31.40 25.33
CA ASN A 82 -12.99 -31.15 25.22
C ASN A 82 -12.49 -30.57 23.88
N LEU A 83 -13.31 -29.75 23.24
CA LEU A 83 -12.98 -29.03 22.01
C LEU A 83 -11.97 -27.91 22.29
N THR A 84 -11.00 -27.72 21.39
CA THR A 84 -10.24 -26.48 21.35
C THR A 84 -11.08 -25.35 20.76
N GLN A 85 -10.64 -24.09 20.88
CA GLN A 85 -11.32 -22.96 20.25
C GLN A 85 -11.49 -23.14 18.73
N GLN A 86 -10.47 -23.66 18.04
CA GLN A 86 -10.54 -23.88 16.59
C GLN A 86 -11.50 -25.02 16.24
N ASP A 87 -11.49 -26.11 17.01
CA ASP A 87 -12.43 -27.23 16.81
C ASP A 87 -13.88 -26.77 17.05
N TYR A 88 -14.11 -25.93 18.05
CA TYR A 88 -15.42 -25.35 18.33
C TYR A 88 -15.90 -24.50 17.15
N ILE A 89 -15.05 -23.59 16.64
CA ILE A 89 -15.38 -22.74 15.47
C ILE A 89 -15.71 -23.60 14.26
N SER A 90 -14.86 -24.58 13.92
CA SER A 90 -15.09 -25.52 12.81
C SER A 90 -16.42 -26.24 12.95
N ARG A 91 -16.75 -26.67 14.17
CA ARG A 91 -18.02 -27.38 14.43
C ARG A 91 -19.24 -26.49 14.30
N ILE A 92 -19.16 -25.22 14.69
CA ILE A 92 -20.24 -24.25 14.46
C ILE A 92 -20.41 -23.97 12.96
N GLU A 93 -19.32 -23.87 12.20
CA GLU A 93 -19.38 -23.72 10.74
C GLU A 93 -20.01 -24.94 10.05
N GLU A 94 -19.70 -26.16 10.49
CA GLU A 94 -20.36 -27.39 10.04
C GLU A 94 -21.87 -27.40 10.34
N LEU A 95 -22.29 -26.88 11.50
CA LEU A 95 -23.72 -26.72 11.82
C LEU A 95 -24.40 -25.72 10.89
N ASN A 96 -23.72 -24.62 10.54
CA ASN A 96 -24.22 -23.65 9.57
C ASN A 96 -24.35 -24.27 8.16
N GLN A 97 -23.39 -25.09 7.75
CA GLN A 97 -23.48 -25.80 6.48
C GLN A 97 -24.61 -26.84 6.50
N SER A 98 -24.73 -27.61 7.59
CA SER A 98 -25.82 -28.57 7.78
C SER A 98 -27.21 -27.91 7.75
N LEU A 99 -27.32 -26.68 8.26
CA LEU A 99 -28.54 -25.86 8.15
C LEU A 99 -28.86 -25.56 6.68
N LYS A 100 -27.88 -25.08 5.91
CA LYS A 100 -28.06 -24.77 4.48
C LYS A 100 -28.42 -26.01 3.67
N ASP A 101 -27.76 -27.13 3.93
CA ASP A 101 -28.02 -28.40 3.24
C ASP A 101 -29.42 -28.95 3.56
N ALA A 102 -29.82 -28.92 4.84
CA ALA A 102 -31.17 -29.28 5.25
C ALA A 102 -32.21 -28.34 4.63
N TRP A 103 -31.91 -27.05 4.50
CA TRP A 103 -32.79 -26.10 3.82
C TRP A 103 -32.91 -26.38 2.33
N ALA A 104 -31.80 -26.67 1.64
CA ALA A 104 -31.76 -26.98 0.22
C ALA A 104 -32.48 -28.29 -0.12
N SER A 105 -32.43 -29.28 0.78
CA SER A 105 -33.13 -30.57 0.67
C SER A 105 -34.60 -30.51 1.14
N ASP A 106 -35.17 -29.30 1.29
CA ASP A 106 -36.54 -29.03 1.76
C ASP A 106 -36.88 -29.60 3.17
N GLN A 107 -35.87 -29.99 3.95
CA GLN A 107 -36.01 -30.50 5.33
C GLN A 107 -36.16 -29.35 6.34
N LYS A 108 -37.23 -28.55 6.23
CA LYS A 108 -37.42 -27.31 7.02
C LYS A 108 -37.56 -27.55 8.53
N VAL A 109 -38.11 -28.70 8.94
CA VAL A 109 -38.19 -29.08 10.36
C VAL A 109 -36.79 -29.36 10.92
N LYS A 110 -35.92 -30.03 10.14
CA LYS A 110 -34.52 -30.29 10.52
C LYS A 110 -33.74 -28.98 10.60
N ALA A 111 -33.92 -28.07 9.65
CA ALA A 111 -33.35 -26.73 9.69
C ALA A 111 -33.76 -25.96 10.97
N LEU A 112 -35.06 -25.97 11.31
CA LEU A 112 -35.55 -25.35 12.55
C LEU A 112 -34.95 -26.02 13.80
N LYS A 113 -34.88 -27.36 13.85
CA LYS A 113 -34.24 -28.10 14.96
C LYS A 113 -32.77 -27.67 15.13
N ILE A 114 -31.98 -27.58 14.05
CA ILE A 114 -30.57 -27.14 14.11
C ILE A 114 -30.45 -25.75 14.75
N VAL A 115 -31.29 -24.79 14.33
CA VAL A 115 -31.22 -23.40 14.81
C VAL A 115 -31.67 -23.29 16.27
N ILE A 116 -32.69 -24.05 16.69
CA ILE A 116 -33.08 -24.15 18.09
C ILE A 116 -31.90 -24.64 18.94
N GLN A 117 -31.22 -25.69 18.49
CA GLN A 117 -30.06 -26.24 19.21
C GLN A 117 -28.89 -25.26 19.26
N CYS A 118 -28.59 -24.56 18.15
CA CYS A 118 -27.57 -23.51 18.15
C CYS A 118 -27.93 -22.40 19.15
N SER A 119 -29.19 -21.97 19.21
CA SER A 119 -29.65 -20.95 20.15
C SER A 119 -29.58 -21.39 21.62
N LYS A 120 -29.72 -22.70 21.90
CA LYS A 120 -29.55 -23.25 23.25
C LYS A 120 -28.13 -23.05 23.77
N LEU A 121 -27.12 -23.14 22.90
CA LEU A 121 -25.72 -22.93 23.26
C LEU A 121 -25.45 -21.53 23.82
N LEU A 122 -26.31 -20.54 23.52
CA LEU A 122 -26.23 -19.19 24.09
C LEU A 122 -26.70 -19.10 25.54
N SER A 123 -27.35 -20.13 26.07
CA SER A 123 -27.70 -20.23 27.50
C SER A 123 -26.55 -20.77 28.34
N ASP A 124 -25.53 -21.36 27.70
CA ASP A 124 -24.40 -22.00 28.37
C ASP A 124 -23.26 -21.00 28.62
N THR A 125 -23.01 -20.74 29.89
CA THR A 125 -21.93 -19.89 30.42
C THR A 125 -20.83 -20.70 31.10
N SER A 126 -20.62 -21.97 30.74
CA SER A 126 -19.54 -22.82 31.29
C SER A 126 -18.13 -22.25 31.11
N VAL A 127 -17.85 -21.60 29.98
CA VAL A 127 -16.61 -20.87 29.70
C VAL A 127 -16.96 -19.40 29.44
N ILE A 128 -17.06 -18.62 30.52
CA ILE A 128 -17.57 -17.23 30.47
C ILE A 128 -16.73 -16.33 29.56
N GLN A 129 -15.39 -16.46 29.60
CA GLN A 129 -14.49 -15.60 28.84
C GLN A 129 -14.68 -15.69 27.31
N PHE A 130 -15.12 -16.84 26.81
CA PHE A 130 -15.37 -17.08 25.39
C PHE A 130 -16.78 -16.68 24.94
N TYR A 131 -17.66 -16.28 25.87
CA TYR A 131 -19.06 -15.99 25.57
C TYR A 131 -19.27 -14.94 24.47
N PRO A 132 -18.53 -13.81 24.41
CA PRO A 132 -18.65 -12.85 23.31
C PRO A 132 -18.41 -13.47 21.92
N SER A 133 -17.39 -14.32 21.81
CA SER A 133 -17.06 -15.05 20.57
C SER A 133 -18.11 -16.09 20.23
N LYS A 134 -18.56 -16.87 21.22
CA LYS A 134 -19.66 -17.83 21.10
C LYS A 134 -20.92 -17.15 20.56
N PHE A 135 -21.27 -15.99 21.11
CA PHE A 135 -22.42 -15.20 20.67
C PHE A 135 -22.34 -14.87 19.18
N VAL A 136 -21.24 -14.25 18.74
CA VAL A 136 -21.10 -13.83 17.33
C VAL A 136 -21.26 -15.01 16.38
N LEU A 137 -20.58 -16.13 16.65
CA LEU A 137 -20.62 -17.32 15.80
C LEU A 137 -22.03 -17.92 15.67
N ILE A 138 -22.77 -18.03 16.78
CA ILE A 138 -24.12 -18.58 16.76
C ILE A 138 -25.11 -17.62 16.09
N THR A 139 -24.94 -16.31 16.30
CA THR A 139 -25.82 -15.31 15.69
C THR A 139 -25.69 -15.25 14.17
N ASP A 140 -24.53 -15.60 13.60
CA ASP A 140 -24.35 -15.74 12.15
C ASP A 140 -25.26 -16.86 11.56
N ILE A 141 -25.44 -17.96 12.30
CA ILE A 141 -26.36 -19.06 11.93
C ILE A 141 -27.82 -18.58 12.00
N LEU A 142 -28.17 -17.86 13.07
CA LEU A 142 -29.51 -17.31 13.25
C LEU A 142 -29.88 -16.35 12.12
N ASP A 143 -28.96 -15.50 11.72
CA ASP A 143 -29.16 -14.56 10.61
C ASP A 143 -29.29 -15.28 9.27
N THR A 144 -28.50 -16.33 9.06
CA THR A 144 -28.63 -17.20 7.88
C THR A 144 -30.03 -17.82 7.83
N PHE A 145 -30.52 -18.37 8.94
CA PHE A 145 -31.87 -18.90 9.02
C PHE A 145 -32.95 -17.84 8.78
N GLY A 146 -32.83 -16.67 9.42
CA GLY A 146 -33.76 -15.56 9.24
C GLY A 146 -33.89 -15.11 7.79
N LYS A 147 -32.76 -15.00 7.08
CA LYS A 147 -32.70 -14.70 5.65
C LYS A 147 -33.39 -15.77 4.81
N LEU A 148 -33.07 -17.05 5.04
CA LEU A 148 -33.67 -18.18 4.32
C LEU A 148 -35.20 -18.22 4.48
N VAL A 149 -35.71 -17.99 5.70
CA VAL A 149 -37.16 -17.92 5.96
C VAL A 149 -37.79 -16.74 5.23
N TYR A 150 -37.17 -15.56 5.31
CA TYR A 150 -37.65 -14.35 4.64
C TYR A 150 -37.70 -14.52 3.12
N GLU A 151 -36.63 -15.02 2.50
CA GLU A 151 -36.53 -15.26 1.06
C GLU A 151 -37.60 -16.23 0.57
N ARG A 152 -37.87 -17.30 1.34
CA ARG A 152 -38.95 -18.25 1.01
C ARG A 152 -40.32 -17.59 1.03
N ILE A 153 -40.64 -16.81 2.06
CA ILE A 153 -41.96 -16.15 2.15
C ILE A 153 -42.08 -15.11 1.03
N SER A 154 -41.00 -14.36 0.78
CA SER A 154 -40.92 -13.39 -0.30
C SER A 154 -41.10 -14.05 -1.67
N SER A 155 -40.53 -15.23 -1.91
CA SER A 155 -40.64 -15.92 -3.21
C SER A 155 -42.07 -16.39 -3.49
N MET A 156 -42.83 -16.76 -2.46
CA MET A 156 -44.25 -17.13 -2.58
C MET A 156 -45.15 -15.94 -2.93
N CYS A 157 -44.66 -14.71 -2.81
CA CYS A 157 -45.37 -13.50 -3.22
C CYS A 157 -45.16 -13.14 -4.70
N LEU A 158 -44.23 -13.81 -5.40
CA LEU A 158 -43.76 -13.46 -6.75
C LEU A 158 -44.61 -14.01 -7.90
N ASP A 159 -45.68 -14.78 -7.62
CA ASP A 159 -46.49 -15.47 -8.64
C ASP A 159 -47.18 -14.56 -9.68
N ASN A 160 -47.00 -13.23 -9.64
CA ASN A 160 -47.50 -12.32 -10.69
C ASN A 160 -46.71 -11.00 -10.90
N ARG A 161 -45.53 -10.79 -10.29
CA ARG A 161 -44.68 -9.58 -10.51
C ARG A 161 -43.20 -9.90 -10.38
N ALA A 162 -42.37 -9.27 -11.23
CA ALA A 162 -40.93 -9.51 -11.32
C ALA A 162 -40.11 -9.15 -10.05
N SER A 163 -40.69 -8.43 -9.08
CA SER A 163 -40.19 -8.27 -7.70
C SER A 163 -41.23 -7.59 -6.80
N LEU A 164 -41.18 -7.84 -5.49
CA LEU A 164 -41.86 -7.01 -4.49
C LEU A 164 -41.09 -5.68 -4.31
N PRO A 165 -41.76 -4.50 -4.30
CA PRO A 165 -41.12 -3.24 -3.93
C PRO A 165 -40.52 -3.31 -2.51
N ALA A 166 -39.43 -2.59 -2.26
CA ALA A 166 -38.73 -2.58 -0.95
C ALA A 166 -39.64 -2.21 0.24
N ASN A 167 -40.68 -1.40 0.00
CA ASN A 167 -41.69 -1.00 0.98
C ASN A 167 -43.09 -1.50 0.56
N PHE A 168 -43.22 -2.82 0.32
CA PHE A 168 -44.52 -3.41 0.05
C PHE A 168 -45.44 -3.29 1.27
N SER A 169 -46.74 -3.18 1.04
CA SER A 169 -47.72 -3.12 2.10
C SER A 169 -48.26 -4.53 2.41
N PRO A 170 -48.58 -4.89 3.67
CA PRO A 170 -49.13 -6.21 3.99
C PRO A 170 -50.40 -6.55 3.22
N GLU A 171 -51.15 -5.54 2.77
CA GLU A 171 -52.35 -5.72 1.93
C GLU A 171 -52.00 -6.24 0.52
N SER A 172 -50.76 -6.05 0.06
CA SER A 172 -50.25 -6.53 -1.24
C SER A 172 -49.67 -7.95 -1.22
N VAL A 173 -49.63 -8.58 -0.05
CA VAL A 173 -49.11 -9.94 0.16
C VAL A 173 -50.27 -10.94 0.05
N ASN A 174 -50.07 -12.03 -0.70
CA ASN A 174 -51.08 -13.08 -0.87
C ASN A 174 -51.36 -13.86 0.42
N ASP A 175 -52.53 -14.48 0.50
CA ASP A 175 -52.98 -15.17 1.72
C ASP A 175 -52.09 -16.40 2.04
N THR A 176 -51.60 -17.10 1.02
CA THR A 176 -50.70 -18.25 1.18
C THR A 176 -49.38 -17.88 1.86
N ALA A 177 -48.76 -16.74 1.49
CA ALA A 177 -47.54 -16.27 2.13
C ALA A 177 -47.80 -15.76 3.56
N LYS A 178 -48.94 -15.11 3.81
CA LYS A 178 -49.36 -14.71 5.17
C LYS A 178 -49.56 -15.92 6.08
N GLU A 179 -50.26 -16.94 5.61
CA GLU A 179 -50.49 -18.17 6.37
C GLU A 179 -49.16 -18.89 6.64
N THR A 180 -48.27 -18.97 5.64
CA THR A 180 -46.93 -19.57 5.82
C THR A 180 -46.11 -18.78 6.85
N CYS A 181 -46.17 -17.46 6.83
CA CYS A 181 -45.52 -16.59 7.81
C CYS A 181 -46.07 -16.80 9.22
N LEU A 182 -47.40 -16.80 9.40
CA LEU A 182 -48.05 -17.10 10.68
C LEU A 182 -47.66 -18.48 11.22
N ASN A 183 -47.60 -19.48 10.36
CA ASN A 183 -47.18 -20.84 10.72
C ASN A 183 -45.76 -20.89 11.29
N TRP A 184 -44.83 -20.07 10.76
CA TRP A 184 -43.50 -19.94 11.35
C TRP A 184 -43.55 -19.34 12.75
N PHE A 185 -44.28 -18.24 12.94
CA PHE A 185 -44.44 -17.63 14.26
C PHE A 185 -45.10 -18.57 15.28
N PHE A 186 -46.14 -19.33 14.90
CA PHE A 186 -46.76 -20.32 15.79
C PHE A 186 -45.82 -21.47 16.16
N LYS A 187 -45.02 -21.97 15.19
CA LYS A 187 -44.01 -23.00 15.45
C LYS A 187 -42.90 -22.52 16.37
N ILE A 188 -42.54 -21.24 16.29
CA ILE A 188 -41.53 -20.65 17.17
C ILE A 188 -42.13 -20.38 18.56
N ALA A 189 -43.36 -19.90 18.63
CA ALA A 189 -44.06 -19.65 19.89
C ALA A 189 -44.24 -20.93 20.74
N SER A 190 -44.31 -22.11 20.10
CA SER A 190 -44.42 -23.41 20.78
C SER A 190 -43.10 -23.94 21.37
N ILE A 191 -41.97 -23.27 21.11
CA ILE A 191 -40.70 -23.59 21.77
C ILE A 191 -40.82 -23.30 23.27
N ARG A 192 -40.56 -24.31 24.10
CA ARG A 192 -40.73 -24.21 25.57
C ARG A 192 -39.67 -23.34 26.24
N GLU A 193 -38.42 -23.48 25.81
CA GLU A 193 -37.28 -22.78 26.41
C GLU A 193 -37.24 -21.31 25.94
N LEU A 194 -37.06 -20.40 26.91
CA LEU A 194 -37.13 -18.96 26.66
C LEU A 194 -36.05 -18.46 25.70
N VAL A 195 -34.78 -18.83 25.94
CA VAL A 195 -33.63 -18.31 25.18
C VAL A 195 -33.70 -18.73 23.70
N PRO A 196 -33.88 -20.01 23.35
CA PRO A 196 -34.07 -20.41 21.95
C PRO A 196 -35.29 -19.77 21.32
N ARG A 197 -36.43 -19.72 22.02
CA ARG A 197 -37.64 -19.06 21.49
C ARG A 197 -37.37 -17.60 21.15
N PHE A 198 -36.72 -16.87 22.05
CA PHE A 198 -36.39 -15.46 21.86
C PHE A 198 -35.49 -15.24 20.64
N TYR A 199 -34.37 -15.95 20.53
CA TYR A 199 -33.40 -15.74 19.45
C TYR A 199 -33.96 -16.14 18.09
N VAL A 200 -34.71 -17.25 18.02
CA VAL A 200 -35.33 -17.71 16.77
C VAL A 200 -36.48 -16.80 16.35
N GLU A 201 -37.27 -16.28 17.30
CA GLU A 201 -38.30 -15.29 16.98
C GLU A 201 -37.68 -13.96 16.52
N ALA A 202 -36.62 -13.51 17.19
CA ALA A 202 -35.91 -12.30 16.82
C ALA A 202 -35.26 -12.42 15.43
N SER A 203 -34.68 -13.57 15.06
CA SER A 203 -34.03 -13.72 13.76
C SER A 203 -34.98 -13.64 12.56
N ILE A 204 -36.25 -14.00 12.74
CA ILE A 204 -37.29 -13.87 11.71
C ILE A 204 -38.12 -12.60 11.86
N LEU A 205 -37.74 -11.65 12.72
CA LEU A 205 -38.54 -10.46 13.03
C LEU A 205 -38.92 -9.66 11.76
N LYS A 206 -38.04 -9.63 10.76
CA LYS A 206 -38.30 -9.01 9.45
C LYS A 206 -39.53 -9.58 8.75
N CYS A 207 -39.88 -10.84 8.99
CA CYS A 207 -41.05 -11.49 8.39
C CYS A 207 -42.38 -10.91 8.91
N ASN A 208 -42.39 -10.16 10.02
CA ASN A 208 -43.60 -9.45 10.46
C ASN A 208 -44.10 -8.42 9.44
N THR A 209 -43.25 -7.91 8.55
CA THR A 209 -43.68 -7.00 7.47
C THR A 209 -44.70 -7.63 6.53
N PHE A 210 -44.72 -8.96 6.41
CA PHE A 210 -45.72 -9.68 5.60
C PHE A 210 -47.11 -9.69 6.25
N LEU A 211 -47.18 -9.54 7.58
CA LEU A 211 -48.41 -9.70 8.36
C LEU A 211 -49.08 -8.36 8.66
N SER A 212 -48.32 -7.37 9.14
CA SER A 212 -48.88 -6.07 9.51
C SER A 212 -47.84 -4.95 9.45
N LYS A 213 -48.31 -3.71 9.25
CA LYS A 213 -47.46 -2.51 9.20
C LYS A 213 -46.91 -2.15 10.59
N THR A 214 -47.65 -2.48 11.66
CA THR A 214 -47.29 -2.20 13.06
C THR A 214 -46.68 -3.41 13.78
N GLY A 215 -46.64 -4.59 13.16
CA GLY A 215 -46.27 -5.84 13.83
C GLY A 215 -44.86 -5.82 14.42
N ILE A 216 -43.92 -5.13 13.76
CA ILE A 216 -42.56 -4.93 14.29
C ILE A 216 -42.58 -3.98 15.50
N SER A 217 -43.31 -2.88 15.41
CA SER A 217 -43.45 -1.88 16.48
C SER A 217 -44.11 -2.45 17.74
N GLU A 218 -44.98 -3.46 17.61
CA GLU A 218 -45.59 -4.18 18.73
C GLU A 218 -44.71 -5.33 19.24
N SER A 219 -44.04 -6.04 18.34
CA SER A 219 -43.17 -7.18 18.69
C SER A 219 -41.90 -6.75 19.42
N LEU A 220 -41.29 -5.61 19.06
CA LEU A 220 -40.04 -5.14 19.69
C LEU A 220 -40.19 -4.87 21.20
N PRO A 221 -41.21 -4.13 21.70
CA PRO A 221 -41.46 -3.98 23.13
C PRO A 221 -41.79 -5.30 23.84
N ARG A 222 -42.51 -6.21 23.18
CA ARG A 222 -42.82 -7.54 23.71
C ARG A 222 -41.55 -8.37 23.90
N LEU A 223 -40.72 -8.48 22.86
CA LEU A 223 -39.42 -9.17 22.90
C LEU A 223 -38.49 -8.53 23.95
N THR A 224 -38.47 -7.20 24.06
CA THR A 224 -37.72 -6.50 25.13
C THR A 224 -38.18 -6.91 26.52
N SER A 225 -39.50 -7.09 26.72
CA SER A 225 -40.06 -7.53 27.99
C SER A 225 -39.77 -9.00 28.27
N LEU A 226 -39.68 -9.86 27.24
CA LEU A 226 -39.30 -11.28 27.40
C LEU A 226 -37.88 -11.46 27.93
N ILE A 227 -36.95 -10.57 27.55
CA ILE A 227 -35.56 -10.62 28.01
C ILE A 227 -35.46 -10.49 29.55
N ARG A 228 -36.44 -9.84 30.21
CA ARG A 228 -36.48 -9.74 31.67
C ARG A 228 -36.57 -11.10 32.38
N GLY A 229 -36.99 -12.15 31.67
CA GLY A 229 -37.01 -13.52 32.18
C GLY A 229 -35.69 -14.27 32.08
N ILE A 230 -34.65 -13.70 31.47
CA ILE A 230 -33.32 -14.29 31.38
C ILE A 230 -32.55 -13.94 32.67
N GLY A 231 -32.24 -14.95 33.48
CA GLY A 231 -31.64 -14.76 34.81
C GLY A 231 -30.14 -14.47 34.81
N ASP A 232 -29.40 -14.93 33.80
CA ASP A 232 -27.97 -14.65 33.67
C ASP A 232 -27.76 -13.26 33.04
N PRO A 233 -27.08 -12.32 33.73
CA PRO A 233 -26.94 -10.94 33.26
C PRO A 233 -26.09 -10.81 31.98
N LEU A 234 -25.13 -11.72 31.75
CA LEU A 234 -24.31 -11.73 30.54
C LEU A 234 -25.13 -12.22 29.34
N VAL A 235 -25.89 -13.31 29.52
CA VAL A 235 -26.81 -13.80 28.47
C VAL A 235 -27.88 -12.75 28.14
N ALA A 236 -28.41 -12.08 29.18
CA ALA A 236 -29.44 -11.06 29.01
C ALA A 236 -28.93 -9.84 28.21
N VAL A 237 -27.71 -9.32 28.48
CA VAL A 237 -27.19 -8.16 27.75
C VAL A 237 -26.92 -8.48 26.28
N TYR A 238 -26.46 -9.69 25.98
CA TYR A 238 -26.22 -10.12 24.60
C TYR A 238 -27.52 -10.37 23.84
N ALA A 239 -28.56 -10.89 24.51
CA ALA A 239 -29.91 -10.96 23.97
C ALA A 239 -30.45 -9.55 23.63
N ARG A 240 -30.20 -8.56 24.49
CA ARG A 240 -30.53 -7.14 24.21
C ARG A 240 -29.77 -6.60 23.01
N ALA A 241 -28.47 -6.87 22.92
CA ALA A 241 -27.65 -6.45 21.79
C ALA A 241 -28.14 -7.06 20.47
N TYR A 242 -28.49 -8.35 20.45
CA TYR A 242 -29.08 -9.01 19.28
C TYR A 242 -30.41 -8.35 18.88
N LEU A 243 -31.29 -8.06 19.84
CA LEU A 243 -32.57 -7.40 19.56
C LEU A 243 -32.36 -5.98 19.02
N CYS A 244 -31.41 -5.21 19.56
CA CYS A 244 -31.07 -3.89 19.05
C CYS A 244 -30.51 -3.98 17.63
N ARG A 245 -29.67 -4.98 17.35
CA ARG A 245 -29.11 -5.23 16.01
C ARG A 245 -30.20 -5.51 14.98
N VAL A 246 -31.06 -6.49 15.25
CA VAL A 246 -32.18 -6.82 14.33
C VAL A 246 -33.19 -5.67 14.26
N GLY A 247 -33.45 -5.00 15.38
CA GLY A 247 -34.34 -3.85 15.44
C GLY A 247 -33.87 -2.69 14.57
N MET A 248 -32.56 -2.38 14.56
CA MET A 248 -31.98 -1.36 13.69
C MET A 248 -32.01 -1.75 12.20
N GLU A 249 -31.85 -3.03 11.88
CA GLU A 249 -31.93 -3.51 10.49
C GLU A 249 -33.37 -3.43 9.94
N VAL A 250 -34.36 -3.78 10.78
CA VAL A 250 -35.75 -3.94 10.33
C VAL A 250 -36.59 -2.68 10.53
N ALA A 251 -36.35 -1.91 11.60
CA ALA A 251 -37.16 -0.75 11.97
C ALA A 251 -36.32 0.36 12.68
N PRO A 252 -35.38 1.01 11.98
CA PRO A 252 -34.46 2.00 12.55
C PRO A 252 -35.16 3.27 13.09
N HIS A 253 -36.40 3.51 12.69
CA HIS A 253 -37.22 4.65 13.16
C HIS A 253 -37.82 4.41 14.56
N VAL A 254 -37.89 3.17 15.04
CA VAL A 254 -38.52 2.83 16.34
C VAL A 254 -37.49 2.94 17.47
N LYS A 255 -36.89 4.12 17.63
CA LYS A 255 -35.84 4.37 18.63
C LYS A 255 -36.33 4.28 20.07
N GLU A 256 -37.60 4.56 20.33
CA GLU A 256 -38.17 4.49 21.68
C GLU A 256 -38.08 3.08 22.29
N SER A 257 -38.26 2.04 21.46
CA SER A 257 -38.08 0.65 21.88
C SER A 257 -36.63 0.35 22.31
N LEU A 258 -35.64 0.95 21.64
CA LEU A 258 -34.22 0.81 22.00
C LEU A 258 -33.91 1.52 23.32
N ASN A 259 -34.44 2.73 23.51
CA ASN A 259 -34.32 3.46 24.77
C ASN A 259 -34.90 2.65 25.93
N ARG A 260 -36.11 2.09 25.75
CA ARG A 260 -36.74 1.21 26.74
C ARG A 260 -35.90 -0.04 27.01
N ASN A 261 -35.31 -0.64 25.98
CA ASN A 261 -34.44 -1.80 26.13
C ASN A 261 -33.23 -1.50 27.02
N PHE A 262 -32.59 -0.35 26.81
CA PHE A 262 -31.46 0.10 27.62
C PHE A 262 -31.88 0.50 29.04
N PHE A 263 -33.01 1.17 29.22
CA PHE A 263 -33.53 1.50 30.55
C PHE A 263 -33.86 0.24 31.36
N ASP A 264 -34.45 -0.78 30.74
CA ASP A 264 -34.68 -2.07 31.38
C ASP A 264 -33.35 -2.73 31.80
N PHE A 265 -32.29 -2.61 30.99
CA PHE A 265 -30.95 -3.09 31.35
C PHE A 265 -30.40 -2.36 32.59
N LEU A 266 -30.52 -1.03 32.64
CA LEU A 266 -30.06 -0.23 33.80
C LEU A 266 -30.75 -0.65 35.11
N LEU A 267 -32.04 -1.01 35.07
CA LEU A 267 -32.75 -1.52 36.24
C LEU A 267 -32.15 -2.83 36.78
N THR A 268 -31.66 -3.68 35.88
CA THR A 268 -31.02 -4.96 36.22
C THR A 268 -29.50 -4.88 36.38
N PHE A 269 -28.87 -3.72 36.17
CA PHE A 269 -27.41 -3.57 36.14
C PHE A 269 -26.71 -4.05 37.42
N LYS A 270 -27.37 -3.86 38.58
CA LYS A 270 -26.84 -4.32 39.88
C LYS A 270 -26.67 -5.84 39.97
N GLN A 271 -27.38 -6.62 39.15
CA GLN A 271 -27.30 -8.09 39.14
C GLN A 271 -25.93 -8.60 38.67
N ILE A 272 -25.16 -7.79 37.91
CA ILE A 272 -23.79 -8.11 37.48
C ILE A 272 -22.88 -8.37 38.69
N HIS A 273 -23.16 -7.75 39.83
CA HIS A 273 -22.38 -7.90 41.07
C HIS A 273 -23.09 -8.77 42.12
N SER A 274 -24.13 -9.53 41.73
CA SER A 274 -24.87 -10.39 42.66
C SER A 274 -24.04 -11.56 43.16
N ASP A 275 -24.38 -12.08 44.35
CA ASP A 275 -23.67 -13.20 44.99
C ASP A 275 -23.63 -14.45 44.10
N THR A 276 -24.69 -14.71 43.34
CA THR A 276 -24.75 -15.83 42.38
C THR A 276 -23.65 -15.70 41.32
N VAL A 277 -23.47 -14.50 40.76
CA VAL A 277 -22.44 -14.25 39.75
C VAL A 277 -21.05 -14.34 40.38
N GLN A 278 -20.85 -13.76 41.57
CA GLN A 278 -19.57 -13.86 42.27
C GLN A 278 -19.17 -15.32 42.56
N ASN A 279 -20.12 -16.16 42.96
CA ASN A 279 -19.90 -17.59 43.16
C ASN A 279 -19.53 -18.31 41.85
N GLN A 280 -20.18 -17.98 40.73
CA GLN A 280 -19.84 -18.54 39.41
C GLN A 280 -18.44 -18.13 38.96
N LEU A 281 -18.07 -16.86 39.15
CA LEU A 281 -16.75 -16.34 38.83
C LEU A 281 -15.66 -16.99 39.68
N ALA A 282 -15.93 -17.23 40.97
CA ALA A 282 -15.01 -17.93 41.86
C ALA A 282 -14.78 -19.39 41.40
N VAL A 283 -15.83 -20.09 40.95
CA VAL A 283 -15.71 -21.47 40.43
C VAL A 283 -14.90 -21.51 39.13
N GLN A 284 -15.06 -20.52 38.25
CA GLN A 284 -14.34 -20.45 36.97
C GLN A 284 -13.00 -19.68 37.05
N ALA A 285 -12.58 -19.26 38.25
CA ALA A 285 -11.37 -18.45 38.46
C ALA A 285 -11.27 -17.19 37.57
N VAL A 286 -12.40 -16.50 37.36
CA VAL A 286 -12.46 -15.26 36.56
C VAL A 286 -12.55 -14.05 37.47
N GLU A 287 -11.64 -13.09 37.29
CA GLU A 287 -11.67 -11.84 38.06
C GLU A 287 -12.78 -10.89 37.57
N ILE A 288 -13.36 -10.11 38.48
CA ILE A 288 -14.42 -9.12 38.18
C ILE A 288 -14.03 -8.15 37.06
N PRO A 289 -12.81 -7.56 37.02
CA PRO A 289 -12.43 -6.65 35.94
C PRO A 289 -12.49 -7.32 34.56
N ILE A 290 -12.01 -8.55 34.42
CA ILE A 290 -12.07 -9.34 33.19
C ILE A 290 -13.53 -9.61 32.82
N TYR A 291 -14.34 -10.05 33.78
CA TYR A 291 -15.77 -10.30 33.56
C TYR A 291 -16.51 -9.07 33.03
N LEU A 292 -16.25 -7.88 33.59
CA LEU A 292 -16.87 -6.65 33.14
C LEU A 292 -16.50 -6.30 31.69
N THR A 293 -15.29 -6.62 31.23
CA THR A 293 -14.91 -6.40 29.81
C THR A 293 -15.72 -7.25 28.83
N LEU A 294 -16.30 -8.37 29.26
CA LEU A 294 -17.14 -9.22 28.42
C LEU A 294 -18.46 -8.55 28.03
N TYR A 295 -18.90 -7.55 28.80
CA TYR A 295 -20.12 -6.80 28.52
C TYR A 295 -19.91 -5.69 27.48
N SER A 296 -18.67 -5.22 27.31
CA SER A 296 -18.36 -4.05 26.47
C SER A 296 -18.90 -4.18 25.04
N PRO A 297 -18.71 -5.30 24.30
CA PRO A 297 -19.19 -5.41 22.92
C PRO A 297 -20.72 -5.24 22.80
N ALA A 298 -21.46 -5.81 23.76
CA ALA A 298 -22.91 -5.76 23.79
C ALA A 298 -23.44 -4.37 24.17
N ILE A 299 -22.94 -3.78 25.26
CA ILE A 299 -23.37 -2.46 25.73
C ILE A 299 -22.98 -1.37 24.73
N ASP A 300 -21.75 -1.42 24.20
CA ASP A 300 -21.28 -0.46 23.19
C ASP A 300 -22.18 -0.48 21.95
N TRP A 301 -22.67 -1.66 21.54
CA TRP A 301 -23.58 -1.76 20.41
C TRP A 301 -24.96 -1.21 20.72
N ILE A 302 -25.54 -1.56 21.88
CA ILE A 302 -26.84 -1.00 22.33
C ILE A 302 -26.76 0.53 22.35
N MET A 303 -25.70 1.08 22.96
CA MET A 303 -25.48 2.52 23.05
C MET A 303 -25.26 3.15 21.68
N ARG A 304 -24.56 2.48 20.76
CA ARG A 304 -24.34 2.99 19.40
C ARG A 304 -25.63 3.06 18.60
N CYS A 305 -26.51 2.05 18.73
CA CYS A 305 -27.84 2.06 18.13
C CYS A 305 -28.67 3.25 18.64
N ILE A 306 -28.58 3.55 19.94
CA ILE A 306 -29.28 4.68 20.56
C ILE A 306 -28.69 6.02 20.09
N ALA A 307 -27.36 6.14 20.11
CA ALA A 307 -26.64 7.39 19.83
C ALA A 307 -26.66 7.80 18.35
N TYR A 308 -26.85 6.85 17.42
CA TYR A 308 -26.87 7.14 16.00
C TYR A 308 -27.93 8.18 15.64
N ARG A 309 -27.53 9.37 15.18
CA ARG A 309 -28.43 10.52 14.90
C ARG A 309 -29.34 10.89 16.09
N ALA A 310 -28.88 10.73 17.32
CA ALA A 310 -29.59 11.18 18.51
C ALA A 310 -29.32 12.68 18.78
N PRO A 311 -30.29 13.41 19.33
CA PRO A 311 -30.06 14.77 19.82
C PRO A 311 -29.22 14.75 21.11
N ASP A 312 -28.45 15.80 21.34
CA ASP A 312 -27.58 15.92 22.52
C ASP A 312 -28.35 15.88 23.85
N THR A 313 -29.62 16.27 23.85
CA THR A 313 -30.51 16.15 25.01
C THR A 313 -30.69 14.70 25.45
N LEU A 314 -30.89 13.78 24.49
CA LEU A 314 -31.02 12.35 24.76
C LEU A 314 -29.68 11.76 25.21
N LEU A 315 -28.56 12.15 24.58
CA LEU A 315 -27.22 11.69 24.99
C LEU A 315 -26.89 12.13 26.43
N THR A 316 -27.24 13.37 26.78
CA THR A 316 -27.06 13.89 28.13
C THR A 316 -27.92 13.13 29.14
N GLU A 317 -29.18 12.84 28.80
CA GLU A 317 -30.06 12.03 29.65
C GLU A 317 -29.51 10.61 29.88
N MET A 318 -29.05 9.95 28.81
CA MET A 318 -28.46 8.61 28.88
C MET A 318 -27.21 8.60 29.76
N MET A 319 -26.33 9.58 29.59
CA MET A 319 -25.12 9.76 30.41
C MET A 319 -25.47 9.96 31.89
N GLU A 320 -26.43 10.83 32.20
CA GLU A 320 -26.83 11.10 33.58
C GLU A 320 -27.48 9.88 34.26
N ARG A 321 -28.25 9.08 33.50
CA ARG A 321 -28.80 7.80 33.99
C ARG A 321 -27.71 6.76 34.26
N CYS A 322 -26.66 6.70 33.42
CA CYS A 322 -25.49 5.85 33.66
C CYS A 322 -24.72 6.30 34.90
N LYS A 323 -24.52 7.61 35.07
CA LYS A 323 -23.82 8.19 36.22
C LYS A 323 -24.44 7.79 37.55
N LYS A 324 -25.78 7.75 37.63
CA LYS A 324 -26.54 7.38 38.84
C LYS A 324 -26.43 5.90 39.23
N GLN A 325 -25.89 5.04 38.37
CA GLN A 325 -25.67 3.64 38.73
C GLN A 325 -24.44 3.47 39.63
N GLY A 326 -24.48 2.52 40.57
CA GLY A 326 -23.27 2.07 41.25
C GLY A 326 -22.37 1.28 40.29
N ASN A 327 -21.05 1.35 40.47
CA ASN A 327 -20.06 0.70 39.58
C ASN A 327 -20.25 1.08 38.09
N ASN A 328 -20.53 2.36 37.84
CA ASN A 328 -20.82 2.91 36.52
C ASN A 328 -19.64 2.92 35.53
N ALA A 329 -18.43 2.56 35.95
CA ALA A 329 -17.22 2.59 35.13
C ALA A 329 -17.39 1.87 33.77
N LEU A 330 -17.96 0.66 33.77
CA LEU A 330 -18.28 -0.06 32.53
C LEU A 330 -19.23 0.73 31.61
N LEU A 331 -20.27 1.36 32.17
CA LEU A 331 -21.22 2.16 31.41
C LEU A 331 -20.58 3.44 30.85
N LEU A 332 -19.71 4.09 31.63
CA LEU A 332 -18.95 5.26 31.20
C LEU A 332 -18.01 4.90 30.04
N ASN A 333 -17.35 3.73 30.10
CA ASN A 333 -16.57 3.23 28.99
C ASN A 333 -17.42 3.11 27.72
N SER A 334 -18.58 2.46 27.82
CA SER A 334 -19.48 2.29 26.68
C SER A 334 -20.06 3.60 26.14
N VAL A 335 -20.29 4.59 27.01
CA VAL A 335 -20.67 5.96 26.59
C VAL A 335 -19.56 6.56 25.73
N MET A 336 -18.30 6.50 26.19
CA MET A 336 -17.15 7.04 25.44
C MET A 336 -16.90 6.28 24.13
N SER A 337 -17.14 4.97 24.09
CA SER A 337 -16.97 4.16 22.86
C SER A 337 -18.08 4.37 21.83
N ALA A 338 -19.30 4.70 22.25
CA ALA A 338 -20.48 4.70 21.39
C ALA A 338 -20.97 6.09 20.96
N PHE A 339 -20.73 7.13 21.77
CA PHE A 339 -21.20 8.47 21.48
C PHE A 339 -20.26 9.19 20.50
N ARG A 340 -20.72 10.34 19.99
CA ARG A 340 -19.92 11.16 19.07
C ARG A 340 -18.73 11.76 19.81
N ALA A 341 -17.55 11.74 19.20
CA ALA A 341 -16.32 12.23 19.81
C ALA A 341 -16.41 13.70 20.22
N GLU A 342 -17.11 14.55 19.46
CA GLU A 342 -17.29 15.97 19.80
C GLU A 342 -18.10 16.16 21.09
N PHE A 343 -19.07 15.28 21.35
CA PHE A 343 -19.87 15.33 22.57
C PHE A 343 -19.02 15.02 23.81
N ILE A 344 -18.11 14.04 23.68
CA ILE A 344 -17.19 13.60 24.74
C ILE A 344 -16.07 14.63 24.95
N ALA A 345 -15.41 15.08 23.88
CA ALA A 345 -14.31 16.04 23.95
C ALA A 345 -14.72 17.38 24.57
N THR A 346 -15.91 17.89 24.23
CA THR A 346 -16.46 19.12 24.84
C THR A 346 -16.65 19.00 26.36
N ARG A 347 -16.82 17.77 26.88
CA ARG A 347 -17.07 17.47 28.30
C ARG A 347 -15.94 16.64 28.92
N ALA A 348 -14.74 16.67 28.33
CA ALA A 348 -13.65 15.80 28.75
C ALA A 348 -13.29 15.98 30.24
N MET A 349 -13.38 17.20 30.78
CA MET A 349 -13.18 17.47 32.21
C MET A 349 -14.22 16.80 33.11
N ASP A 350 -15.49 16.79 32.69
CA ASP A 350 -16.56 16.08 33.43
C ASP A 350 -16.28 14.57 33.45
N PHE A 351 -15.86 14.00 32.31
CA PHE A 351 -15.46 12.60 32.23
C PHE A 351 -14.26 12.28 33.11
N ILE A 352 -13.24 13.13 33.17
CA ILE A 352 -12.12 12.96 34.09
C ILE A 352 -12.58 12.96 35.55
N GLY A 353 -13.50 13.85 35.92
CA GLY A 353 -14.12 13.86 37.25
C GLY A 353 -14.82 12.54 37.55
N MET A 354 -15.68 12.08 36.65
CA MET A 354 -16.41 10.82 36.78
C MET A 354 -15.48 9.60 36.88
N ILE A 355 -14.41 9.54 36.07
CA ILE A 355 -13.44 8.43 36.08
C ILE A 355 -12.70 8.35 37.42
N LYS A 356 -12.39 9.50 38.03
CA LYS A 356 -11.73 9.55 39.34
C LYS A 356 -12.62 9.06 40.48
N GLU A 357 -13.92 9.34 40.39
CA GLU A 357 -14.94 8.89 41.35
C GLU A 357 -15.22 7.38 41.27
N CYS A 358 -14.84 6.70 40.18
CA CYS A 358 -15.00 5.26 40.04
C CYS A 358 -14.10 4.48 41.04
N ASP A 359 -14.62 3.37 41.56
CA ASP A 359 -13.88 2.42 42.39
C ASP A 359 -12.78 1.72 41.58
N GLU A 360 -11.65 1.44 42.22
CA GLU A 360 -10.52 0.67 41.66
C GLU A 360 -10.80 -0.83 41.63
N SER A 361 -11.73 -1.33 42.46
CA SER A 361 -12.13 -2.75 42.49
C SER A 361 -12.98 -3.20 41.29
N GLY A 362 -13.48 -2.25 40.50
CA GLY A 362 -14.40 -2.48 39.39
C GLY A 362 -13.72 -2.54 38.02
N PHE A 363 -14.34 -1.90 37.01
CA PHE A 363 -13.80 -1.86 35.65
C PHE A 363 -12.47 -1.08 35.60
N PRO A 364 -11.44 -1.56 34.87
CA PRO A 364 -10.11 -0.95 34.90
C PRO A 364 -10.10 0.51 34.46
N LYS A 365 -9.55 1.40 35.31
CA LYS A 365 -9.44 2.84 35.02
C LYS A 365 -8.60 3.16 33.78
N HIS A 366 -7.58 2.34 33.49
CA HIS A 366 -6.74 2.56 32.31
C HIS A 366 -7.55 2.47 31.01
N LEU A 367 -8.53 1.57 30.92
CA LEU A 367 -9.42 1.46 29.75
C LEU A 367 -10.29 2.72 29.59
N LEU A 368 -10.72 3.33 30.69
CA LEU A 368 -11.48 4.59 30.64
C LEU A 368 -10.63 5.74 30.11
N PHE A 369 -9.39 5.86 30.58
CA PHE A 369 -8.47 6.89 30.07
C PHE A 369 -8.05 6.63 28.64
N GLN A 370 -7.93 5.37 28.22
CA GLN A 370 -7.71 5.00 26.82
C GLN A 370 -8.89 5.45 25.94
N SER A 371 -10.12 5.11 26.32
CA SER A 371 -11.35 5.51 25.60
C SER A 371 -11.52 7.03 25.55
N LEU A 372 -11.23 7.74 26.65
CA LEU A 372 -11.24 9.21 26.65
C LEU A 372 -10.18 9.77 25.70
N GLY A 373 -8.96 9.23 25.75
CA GLY A 373 -7.85 9.59 24.87
C GLY A 373 -8.23 9.49 23.39
N LEU A 374 -8.90 8.40 23.00
CA LEU A 374 -9.32 8.18 21.60
C LEU A 374 -10.29 9.28 21.16
N ASN A 375 -11.24 9.66 22.03
CA ASN A 375 -12.21 10.70 21.72
C ASN A 375 -11.57 12.09 21.59
N VAL A 376 -10.63 12.45 22.47
CA VAL A 376 -9.95 13.75 22.41
C VAL A 376 -8.90 13.83 21.30
N ALA A 377 -8.39 12.69 20.82
CA ALA A 377 -7.56 12.65 19.62
C ALA A 377 -8.40 12.88 18.34
N LEU A 378 -9.62 12.33 18.30
CA LEU A 378 -10.55 12.48 17.17
C LEU A 378 -11.21 13.86 17.10
N ALA A 379 -11.57 14.45 18.24
CA ALA A 379 -12.25 15.74 18.32
C ALA A 379 -11.59 16.67 19.34
N ASP A 380 -11.49 17.96 18.99
CA ASP A 380 -10.77 18.93 19.80
C ASP A 380 -11.58 19.36 21.03
N PRO A 381 -11.04 19.22 22.26
CA PRO A 381 -11.66 19.81 23.44
C PRO A 381 -11.45 21.34 23.48
N PRO A 382 -12.19 22.06 24.34
CA PRO A 382 -12.05 23.51 24.51
C PRO A 382 -10.61 23.92 24.84
N GLU A 383 -10.11 24.99 24.21
CA GLU A 383 -8.69 25.36 24.31
C GLU A 383 -8.22 25.64 25.73
N SER A 384 -9.10 26.23 26.55
CA SER A 384 -8.86 26.52 27.97
C SER A 384 -8.56 25.27 28.79
N ASP A 385 -9.14 24.14 28.40
CA ASP A 385 -9.16 22.92 29.20
C ASP A 385 -8.05 21.96 28.76
N ARG A 386 -7.47 22.16 27.56
CA ARG A 386 -6.55 21.22 26.92
C ARG A 386 -5.41 20.75 27.83
N LEU A 387 -4.70 21.70 28.44
CA LEU A 387 -3.56 21.43 29.32
C LEU A 387 -3.99 20.73 30.61
N GLN A 388 -5.14 21.12 31.17
CA GLN A 388 -5.67 20.51 32.38
C GLN A 388 -6.11 19.07 32.13
N ILE A 389 -6.75 18.80 31.00
CA ILE A 389 -7.13 17.45 30.54
C ILE A 389 -5.89 16.56 30.49
N LEU A 390 -4.82 17.00 29.82
CA LEU A 390 -3.57 16.24 29.72
C LEU A 390 -2.98 15.97 31.10
N ASN A 391 -2.85 16.99 31.94
CA ASN A 391 -2.24 16.86 33.26
C ASN A 391 -3.03 15.91 34.17
N GLU A 392 -4.36 16.00 34.18
CA GLU A 392 -5.19 15.14 35.03
C GLU A 392 -5.24 13.70 34.54
N ALA A 393 -5.22 13.45 33.23
CA ALA A 393 -5.11 12.11 32.68
C ALA A 393 -3.70 11.52 32.92
N TRP A 394 -2.65 12.29 32.63
CA TRP A 394 -1.27 11.80 32.74
C TRP A 394 -0.85 11.47 34.17
N LYS A 395 -1.39 12.20 35.17
CA LYS A 395 -1.22 11.89 36.60
C LYS A 395 -1.64 10.46 36.97
N VAL A 396 -2.64 9.91 36.28
CA VAL A 396 -3.10 8.53 36.50
C VAL A 396 -2.32 7.56 35.63
N ILE A 397 -2.13 7.88 34.34
CA ILE A 397 -1.45 7.01 33.37
C ILE A 397 -0.01 6.70 33.83
N THR A 398 0.75 7.70 34.28
CA THR A 398 2.15 7.53 34.74
C THR A 398 2.30 6.67 36.00
N ARG A 399 1.19 6.32 36.68
CA ARG A 399 1.20 5.45 37.88
C ARG A 399 0.90 3.98 37.55
N LEU A 400 0.57 3.67 36.29
CA LEU A 400 0.28 2.31 35.86
C LEU A 400 1.55 1.46 35.92
N ARG A 401 1.48 0.34 36.65
CA ARG A 401 2.62 -0.58 36.86
C ARG A 401 2.78 -1.60 35.75
N ASN A 402 1.68 -2.00 35.10
CA ASN A 402 1.71 -2.94 34.00
C ASN A 402 2.15 -2.19 32.71
N PRO A 403 3.26 -2.58 32.07
CA PRO A 403 3.73 -1.92 30.86
C PRO A 403 2.73 -1.95 29.70
N GLN A 404 1.97 -3.03 29.55
CA GLN A 404 0.99 -3.18 28.47
C GLN A 404 -0.21 -2.23 28.67
N ASP A 405 -0.74 -2.14 29.90
CA ASP A 405 -1.82 -1.21 30.21
C ASP A 405 -1.37 0.26 30.03
N TYR A 406 -0.12 0.54 30.41
CA TYR A 406 0.50 1.85 30.24
C TYR A 406 0.64 2.23 28.77
N ILE A 407 1.28 1.39 27.95
CA ILE A 407 1.58 1.74 26.55
C ILE A 407 0.31 1.88 25.71
N ASN A 408 -0.71 1.05 25.98
CA ASN A 408 -2.02 1.14 25.34
C ASN A 408 -2.71 2.48 25.61
N CYS A 409 -2.46 3.11 26.76
CA CYS A 409 -2.90 4.47 27.04
C CYS A 409 -1.99 5.51 26.38
N ALA A 410 -0.67 5.38 26.57
CA ALA A 410 0.31 6.35 26.08
C ALA A 410 0.24 6.50 24.55
N GLU A 411 0.08 5.40 23.81
CA GLU A 411 -0.08 5.39 22.34
C GLU A 411 -1.20 6.33 21.86
N VAL A 412 -2.31 6.34 22.59
CA VAL A 412 -3.47 7.17 22.27
C VAL A 412 -3.22 8.63 22.64
N TRP A 413 -2.72 8.87 23.85
CA TRP A 413 -2.51 10.22 24.39
C TRP A 413 -1.35 10.98 23.75
N VAL A 414 -0.37 10.29 23.15
CA VAL A 414 0.69 10.92 22.35
C VAL A 414 0.09 11.72 21.20
N GLU A 415 -0.95 11.21 20.53
CA GLU A 415 -1.58 11.90 19.39
C GLU A 415 -2.18 13.23 19.81
N TYR A 416 -2.99 13.21 20.87
CA TYR A 416 -3.55 14.41 21.49
C TYR A 416 -2.46 15.41 21.88
N THR A 417 -1.34 14.91 22.43
CA THR A 417 -0.22 15.75 22.82
C THR A 417 0.46 16.39 21.62
N CYS A 418 0.68 15.62 20.55
CA CYS A 418 1.34 16.11 19.34
C CYS A 418 0.48 17.12 18.58
N ARG A 419 -0.85 17.00 18.63
CA ARG A 419 -1.78 17.90 17.94
C ARG A 419 -1.91 19.27 18.60
N HIS A 420 -1.80 19.35 19.93
CA HIS A 420 -2.14 20.56 20.68
C HIS A 420 -0.99 21.24 21.43
N PHE A 421 0.14 20.55 21.62
CA PHE A 421 1.23 21.04 22.46
C PHE A 421 2.55 21.11 21.69
N THR A 422 3.57 21.62 22.37
CA THR A 422 4.88 21.86 21.76
C THR A 422 5.81 20.67 21.96
N LYS A 423 7.03 20.79 21.44
CA LYS A 423 8.09 19.80 21.64
C LYS A 423 8.38 19.49 23.12
N ARG A 424 8.05 20.38 24.06
CA ARG A 424 8.31 20.18 25.51
C ARG A 424 7.44 19.07 26.10
N GLU A 425 6.14 19.11 25.82
CA GLU A 425 5.18 18.13 26.31
C GLU A 425 5.43 16.77 25.67
N VAL A 426 5.70 16.74 24.35
CA VAL A 426 6.07 15.51 23.63
C VAL A 426 7.35 14.91 24.20
N ASN A 427 8.39 15.71 24.47
CA ASN A 427 9.62 15.23 25.11
C ASN A 427 9.35 14.58 26.47
N THR A 428 8.43 15.17 27.26
CA THR A 428 8.06 14.66 28.59
C THR A 428 7.36 13.31 28.49
N ILE A 429 6.43 13.16 27.54
CA ILE A 429 5.75 11.89 27.31
C ILE A 429 6.71 10.83 26.80
N LEU A 430 7.56 11.14 25.81
CA LEU A 430 8.56 10.19 25.32
C LEU A 430 9.53 9.75 26.43
N ALA A 431 9.94 10.68 27.32
CA ALA A 431 10.75 10.36 28.50
C ALA A 431 10.05 9.33 29.40
N ASP A 432 8.76 9.53 29.64
CA ASP A 432 7.97 8.65 30.52
C ASP A 432 7.72 7.28 29.87
N VAL A 433 7.51 7.23 28.55
CA VAL A 433 7.40 5.96 27.82
C VAL A 433 8.70 5.17 27.90
N ILE A 434 9.86 5.81 27.67
CA ILE A 434 11.16 5.17 27.84
C ILE A 434 11.29 4.60 29.26
N LYS A 435 10.92 5.38 30.28
CA LYS A 435 11.00 4.96 31.69
C LYS A 435 10.15 3.72 32.01
N HIS A 436 8.95 3.60 31.45
CA HIS A 436 8.04 2.48 31.74
C HIS A 436 8.32 1.24 30.90
N MET A 437 8.85 1.40 29.70
CA MET A 437 9.02 0.29 28.75
C MET A 437 10.43 -0.31 28.79
N THR A 438 11.43 0.41 29.30
CA THR A 438 12.82 -0.09 29.45
C THR A 438 12.96 -1.22 30.49
N PRO A 439 12.33 -1.15 31.68
CA PRO A 439 12.40 -2.23 32.67
C PRO A 439 11.95 -3.56 32.08
N ASP A 440 12.67 -4.62 32.42
CA ASP A 440 12.43 -6.00 31.95
C ASP A 440 12.33 -6.18 30.43
N ARG A 441 12.81 -5.19 29.65
CA ARG A 441 12.68 -5.13 28.19
C ARG A 441 11.23 -5.23 27.70
N ALA A 442 10.28 -4.67 28.46
CA ALA A 442 8.86 -4.68 28.13
C ALA A 442 8.53 -4.08 26.74
N PHE A 443 9.42 -3.25 26.17
CA PHE A 443 9.30 -2.76 24.80
C PHE A 443 9.27 -3.86 23.73
N GLU A 444 9.82 -5.06 23.98
CA GLU A 444 9.84 -6.15 23.00
C GLU A 444 8.44 -6.68 22.67
N ASP A 445 7.56 -6.70 23.67
CA ASP A 445 6.17 -7.14 23.53
C ASP A 445 5.24 -6.02 23.03
N ALA A 446 5.75 -4.80 22.88
CA ALA A 446 4.98 -3.60 22.57
C ALA A 446 5.47 -2.83 21.33
N TYR A 447 6.22 -3.49 20.44
CA TYR A 447 6.78 -2.83 19.26
C TYR A 447 5.73 -2.19 18.36
N LEU A 448 4.55 -2.81 18.21
CA LEU A 448 3.48 -2.26 17.37
C LEU A 448 2.96 -0.92 17.90
N GLN A 449 2.74 -0.83 19.22
CA GLN A 449 2.29 0.40 19.87
C GLN A 449 3.38 1.48 19.83
N LEU A 450 4.65 1.11 20.02
CA LEU A 450 5.78 2.05 19.91
C LEU A 450 5.96 2.58 18.48
N GLN A 451 5.73 1.74 17.46
CA GLN A 451 5.70 2.18 16.06
C GLN A 451 4.56 3.15 15.78
N SER A 452 3.37 2.88 16.34
CA SER A 452 2.22 3.79 16.28
C SER A 452 2.52 5.15 16.92
N VAL A 453 3.19 5.17 18.08
CA VAL A 453 3.68 6.40 18.74
C VAL A 453 4.56 7.22 17.80
N ILE A 454 5.56 6.60 17.15
CA ILE A 454 6.43 7.31 16.20
C ILE A 454 5.63 7.86 15.02
N THR A 455 4.77 7.02 14.45
CA THR A 455 3.95 7.39 13.28
C THR A 455 3.09 8.61 13.60
N LYS A 456 2.49 8.67 14.79
CA LYS A 456 1.71 9.82 15.27
C LYS A 456 2.59 11.06 15.47
N VAL A 457 3.77 10.91 16.06
CA VAL A 457 4.72 12.02 16.25
C VAL A 457 5.13 12.62 14.90
N ILE A 458 5.58 11.80 13.93
CA ILE A 458 6.04 12.28 12.61
C ILE A 458 4.89 12.80 11.72
N THR A 459 3.65 12.37 11.99
CA THR A 459 2.45 12.88 11.29
C THR A 459 2.11 14.31 11.69
N HIS A 460 2.47 14.75 12.89
CA HIS A 460 2.16 16.10 13.37
C HIS A 460 3.39 17.02 13.45
N PHE A 461 4.59 16.48 13.64
CA PHE A 461 5.84 17.24 13.64
C PHE A 461 6.53 17.17 12.28
N HIS A 462 6.18 18.11 11.41
CA HIS A 462 6.74 18.21 10.06
C HIS A 462 8.11 18.92 10.01
N ASP A 463 8.44 19.73 11.01
CA ASP A 463 9.76 20.37 11.11
C ASP A 463 10.75 19.40 11.78
N PHE A 464 11.62 18.81 10.97
CA PHE A 464 12.63 17.86 11.43
C PHE A 464 13.73 18.51 12.28
N SER A 465 13.98 19.82 12.17
CA SER A 465 14.88 20.52 13.10
C SER A 465 14.29 20.51 14.51
N VAL A 466 13.00 20.81 14.62
CA VAL A 466 12.27 20.76 15.89
C VAL A 466 12.20 19.34 16.41
N LEU A 467 11.88 18.35 15.57
CA LEU A 467 11.77 16.94 15.96
C LEU A 467 13.10 16.38 16.49
N PHE A 468 14.21 16.56 15.77
CA PHE A 468 15.51 16.08 16.23
C PHE A 468 16.09 16.90 17.39
N SER A 469 15.58 18.11 17.65
CA SER A 469 15.89 18.85 18.88
C SER A 469 15.19 18.31 20.13
N VAL A 470 14.27 17.34 20.00
CA VAL A 470 13.63 16.65 21.13
C VAL A 470 14.65 15.67 21.73
N GLU A 471 15.15 16.00 22.92
CA GLU A 471 16.22 15.24 23.60
C GLU A 471 15.92 13.74 23.75
N LYS A 472 14.65 13.37 23.94
CA LYS A 472 14.21 11.98 24.13
C LYS A 472 13.78 11.27 22.87
N PHE A 473 13.79 11.93 21.70
CA PHE A 473 13.37 11.30 20.45
C PHE A 473 14.38 10.24 19.98
N LEU A 474 15.68 10.56 19.89
CA LEU A 474 16.70 9.56 19.52
C LEU A 474 16.80 8.41 20.54
N PRO A 475 16.82 8.66 21.87
CA PRO A 475 16.75 7.58 22.87
C PRO A 475 15.50 6.70 22.73
N PHE A 476 14.37 7.25 22.31
CA PHE A 476 13.16 6.47 22.02
C PHE A 476 13.37 5.56 20.79
N LEU A 477 14.03 6.06 19.73
CA LEU A 477 14.39 5.24 18.56
C LEU A 477 15.37 4.11 18.91
N ASP A 478 16.24 4.31 19.89
CA ASP A 478 17.18 3.28 20.34
C ASP A 478 16.51 2.13 21.11
N MET A 479 15.24 2.27 21.51
CA MET A 479 14.45 1.16 22.09
C MET A 479 14.12 0.07 21.07
N PHE A 480 14.16 0.37 19.76
CA PHE A 480 13.91 -0.62 18.70
C PHE A 480 15.14 -1.48 18.48
N GLN A 481 15.27 -2.54 19.29
CA GLN A 481 16.42 -3.44 19.26
C GLN A 481 16.29 -4.53 18.19
N LYS A 482 15.05 -4.93 17.84
CA LYS A 482 14.81 -5.89 16.76
C LYS A 482 15.04 -5.22 15.41
N GLU A 483 16.05 -5.71 14.67
CA GLU A 483 16.52 -5.13 13.42
C GLU A 483 15.39 -4.88 12.40
N SER A 484 14.54 -5.87 12.15
CA SER A 484 13.43 -5.75 11.20
C SER A 484 12.46 -4.62 11.55
N VAL A 485 12.19 -4.41 12.84
CA VAL A 485 11.27 -3.38 13.34
C VAL A 485 11.93 -2.01 13.27
N ARG A 486 13.23 -1.93 13.63
CA ARG A 486 14.03 -0.70 13.57
C ARG A 486 14.14 -0.17 12.15
N VAL A 487 14.36 -1.05 11.17
CA VAL A 487 14.42 -0.69 9.75
C VAL A 487 13.09 -0.12 9.27
N GLU A 488 11.97 -0.72 9.67
CA GLU A 488 10.64 -0.23 9.29
C GLU A 488 10.36 1.17 9.86
N VAL A 489 10.71 1.40 11.13
CA VAL A 489 10.64 2.74 11.75
C VAL A 489 11.49 3.75 10.99
N CYS A 490 12.72 3.37 10.60
CA CYS A 490 13.61 4.24 9.82
C CYS A 490 13.03 4.57 8.45
N LYS A 491 12.38 3.60 7.77
CA LYS A 491 11.65 3.82 6.51
C LYS A 491 10.53 4.85 6.72
N CYS A 492 9.70 4.70 7.75
CA CYS A 492 8.62 5.66 8.05
C CYS A 492 9.14 7.09 8.29
N ILE A 493 10.24 7.24 9.04
CA ILE A 493 10.88 8.54 9.30
C ILE A 493 11.37 9.16 7.98
N MET A 494 12.01 8.37 7.12
CA MET A 494 12.52 8.84 5.84
C MET A 494 11.42 9.20 4.84
N GLU A 495 10.33 8.43 4.80
CA GLU A 495 9.17 8.75 3.99
C GLU A 495 8.52 10.06 4.43
N ALA A 496 8.37 10.27 5.74
CA ALA A 496 7.87 11.53 6.28
C ALA A 496 8.82 12.69 5.95
N PHE A 497 10.13 12.49 6.10
CA PHE A 497 11.14 13.51 5.75
C PHE A 497 11.04 13.93 4.28
N ILE A 498 11.03 12.97 3.35
CA ILE A 498 10.97 13.26 1.92
C ILE A 498 9.63 13.93 1.54
N ARG A 499 8.54 13.58 2.22
CA ARG A 499 7.21 14.15 1.96
C ARG A 499 7.07 15.59 2.46
N HIS A 500 7.60 15.89 3.64
CA HIS A 500 7.35 17.15 4.32
C HIS A 500 8.48 18.17 4.19
N GLN A 501 9.73 17.72 4.02
CA GLN A 501 10.87 18.62 3.82
C GLN A 501 10.86 19.19 2.39
N GLN A 502 10.58 20.49 2.25
CA GLN A 502 10.58 21.17 0.95
C GLN A 502 11.90 21.88 0.65
N GLU A 503 12.57 22.41 1.68
CA GLU A 503 13.82 23.16 1.52
C GLU A 503 15.05 22.29 1.79
N VAL A 504 16.14 22.61 1.10
CA VAL A 504 17.43 21.96 1.36
C VAL A 504 17.96 22.34 2.74
N THR A 505 18.59 21.38 3.42
CA THR A 505 19.12 21.56 4.78
C THR A 505 20.64 21.46 4.83
N LYS A 506 21.20 22.22 5.79
CA LYS A 506 22.60 22.19 6.20
C LYS A 506 22.76 22.06 7.73
N ASP A 507 21.65 21.81 8.43
CA ASP A 507 21.63 21.70 9.89
C ASP A 507 22.37 20.43 10.32
N PRO A 508 23.49 20.54 11.05
CA PRO A 508 24.27 19.38 11.49
C PRO A 508 23.45 18.37 12.31
N VAL A 509 22.43 18.82 13.06
CA VAL A 509 21.58 17.94 13.86
C VAL A 509 20.75 17.04 12.94
N ILE A 510 20.11 17.62 11.93
CA ILE A 510 19.32 16.87 10.94
C ILE A 510 20.24 15.95 10.14
N LEU A 511 21.39 16.45 9.69
CA LEU A 511 22.33 15.66 8.89
C LEU A 511 22.83 14.44 9.65
N ASN A 512 23.32 14.60 10.88
CA ASN A 512 23.84 13.48 11.66
C ASN A 512 22.74 12.47 12.02
N ALA A 513 21.56 12.94 12.41
CA ALA A 513 20.45 12.06 12.77
C ALA A 513 19.94 11.25 11.57
N LEU A 514 19.70 11.91 10.43
CA LEU A 514 19.26 11.21 9.22
C LEU A 514 20.35 10.34 8.61
N LEU A 515 21.62 10.70 8.73
CA LEU A 515 22.71 9.84 8.32
C LEU A 515 22.72 8.54 9.13
N HIS A 516 22.46 8.59 10.43
CA HIS A 516 22.29 7.40 11.28
C HIS A 516 21.06 6.56 10.90
N VAL A 517 19.94 7.20 10.59
CA VAL A 517 18.71 6.53 10.10
C VAL A 517 18.97 5.84 8.75
N CYS A 518 19.57 6.54 7.79
CA CYS A 518 19.95 5.99 6.49
C CYS A 518 20.97 4.86 6.61
N LYS A 519 21.95 4.99 7.51
CA LYS A 519 22.93 3.94 7.79
C LYS A 519 22.25 2.68 8.34
N THR A 520 21.34 2.84 9.30
CA THR A 520 20.57 1.71 9.86
C THR A 520 19.80 0.96 8.77
N MET A 521 19.17 1.69 7.83
CA MET A 521 18.51 1.05 6.68
C MET A 521 19.49 0.36 5.73
N HIS A 522 20.62 0.99 5.43
CA HIS A 522 21.64 0.40 4.56
C HIS A 522 22.24 -0.87 5.16
N ASP A 523 22.58 -0.87 6.45
CA ASP A 523 23.24 -1.98 7.13
C ASP A 523 22.34 -3.23 7.22
N SER A 524 21.02 -3.07 7.04
CA SER A 524 20.06 -4.18 6.95
C SER A 524 20.10 -4.94 5.61
N VAL A 525 20.75 -4.37 4.58
CA VAL A 525 20.85 -4.99 3.25
C VAL A 525 21.86 -6.12 3.28
N ASN A 526 21.40 -7.33 2.97
CA ASN A 526 22.22 -8.54 2.92
C ASN A 526 21.97 -9.33 1.62
N ALA A 527 22.61 -10.50 1.50
CA ALA A 527 22.53 -11.33 0.29
C ALA A 527 21.12 -11.87 -0.01
N LEU A 528 20.23 -11.91 0.98
CA LEU A 528 18.84 -12.37 0.84
C LEU A 528 17.86 -11.22 0.58
N THR A 529 18.30 -9.97 0.63
CA THR A 529 17.44 -8.80 0.37
C THR A 529 17.04 -8.77 -1.10
N LEU A 530 15.74 -8.65 -1.35
CA LEU A 530 15.18 -8.57 -2.70
C LEU A 530 15.62 -7.29 -3.40
N GLU A 531 15.79 -7.34 -4.72
CA GLU A 531 16.19 -6.17 -5.53
C GLU A 531 15.20 -5.00 -5.41
N ASP A 532 13.89 -5.29 -5.31
CA ASP A 532 12.88 -4.25 -5.11
C ASP A 532 13.03 -3.54 -3.76
N GLU A 533 13.39 -4.27 -2.70
CA GLU A 533 13.64 -3.68 -1.38
C GLU A 533 14.93 -2.85 -1.40
N LYS A 534 16.01 -3.33 -2.02
CA LYS A 534 17.24 -2.53 -2.24
C LYS A 534 16.93 -1.23 -2.98
N ARG A 535 16.09 -1.29 -4.01
CA ARG A 535 15.68 -0.12 -4.79
C ARG A 535 14.87 0.86 -3.96
N MET A 536 13.93 0.37 -3.14
CA MET A 536 13.15 1.20 -2.23
C MET A 536 14.05 1.93 -1.22
N LEU A 537 14.95 1.20 -0.55
CA LEU A 537 15.89 1.78 0.42
C LEU A 537 16.82 2.81 -0.25
N ALA A 538 17.34 2.49 -1.43
CA ALA A 538 18.18 3.41 -2.20
C ALA A 538 17.42 4.68 -2.61
N ASN A 539 16.13 4.58 -2.95
CA ASN A 539 15.30 5.76 -3.25
C ASN A 539 15.11 6.67 -2.03
N LEU A 540 14.91 6.11 -0.84
CA LEU A 540 14.80 6.89 0.40
C LEU A 540 16.12 7.60 0.72
N ILE A 541 17.25 6.89 0.63
CA ILE A 541 18.59 7.47 0.85
C ILE A 541 18.90 8.54 -0.21
N ASN A 542 18.54 8.32 -1.48
CA ASN A 542 18.69 9.32 -2.53
C ASN A 542 17.83 10.56 -2.29
N GLY A 543 16.63 10.39 -1.72
CA GLY A 543 15.78 11.49 -1.27
C GLY A 543 16.49 12.37 -0.23
N PHE A 544 17.14 11.75 0.76
CA PHE A 544 17.96 12.47 1.74
C PHE A 544 19.14 13.20 1.09
N ILE A 545 19.95 12.51 0.28
CA ILE A 545 21.15 13.09 -0.34
C ILE A 545 20.81 14.32 -1.19
N ARG A 546 19.67 14.33 -1.88
CA ARG A 546 19.19 15.47 -2.68
C ARG A 546 18.77 16.68 -1.84
N MET A 547 18.38 16.46 -0.59
CA MET A 547 17.97 17.53 0.34
C MET A 547 19.15 18.16 1.08
N VAL A 548 20.36 17.60 0.99
CA VAL A 548 21.56 18.16 1.64
C VAL A 548 22.23 19.19 0.73
N SER A 549 22.30 20.45 1.18
CA SER A 549 23.00 21.52 0.44
C SER A 549 23.76 22.47 1.36
N PHE A 550 25.07 22.57 1.16
CA PHE A 550 25.94 23.57 1.81
C PHE A 550 26.06 24.88 1.01
N GLY A 551 25.21 25.07 -0.01
CA GLY A 551 25.20 26.28 -0.84
C GLY A 551 26.50 26.47 -1.61
N ARG A 552 27.25 27.53 -1.30
CA ARG A 552 28.53 27.86 -1.96
C ARG A 552 29.76 27.21 -1.34
N ASP A 553 29.58 26.49 -0.23
CA ASP A 553 30.68 25.73 0.37
C ASP A 553 30.83 24.38 -0.35
N PHE A 554 31.49 24.44 -1.50
CA PHE A 554 31.69 23.28 -2.36
C PHE A 554 32.59 22.21 -1.73
N GLU A 555 33.54 22.60 -0.87
CA GLU A 555 34.44 21.66 -0.18
C GLU A 555 33.69 20.85 0.88
N GLN A 556 32.82 21.49 1.65
CA GLN A 556 31.97 20.79 2.60
C GLN A 556 30.97 19.86 1.89
N GLN A 557 30.38 20.31 0.77
CA GLN A 557 29.49 19.47 -0.03
C GLN A 557 30.20 18.22 -0.59
N LEU A 558 31.42 18.37 -1.10
CA LEU A 558 32.19 17.22 -1.58
C LEU A 558 32.56 16.27 -0.44
N SER A 559 32.95 16.81 0.72
CA SER A 559 33.24 16.02 1.92
C SER A 559 32.05 15.14 2.33
N PHE A 560 30.83 15.70 2.31
CA PHE A 560 29.61 14.95 2.56
C PHE A 560 29.39 13.82 1.54
N TYR A 561 29.62 14.06 0.24
CA TYR A 561 29.51 13.00 -0.76
C TYR A 561 30.58 11.90 -0.62
N VAL A 562 31.77 12.24 -0.15
CA VAL A 562 32.83 11.26 0.19
C VAL A 562 32.41 10.39 1.37
N GLU A 563 31.86 11.00 2.42
CA GLU A 563 31.32 10.26 3.57
C GLU A 563 30.16 9.36 3.16
N ALA A 564 29.18 9.88 2.40
CA ALA A 564 28.03 9.12 1.90
C ALA A 564 28.45 7.93 1.01
N ARG A 565 29.47 8.10 0.16
CA ARG A 565 30.02 7.01 -0.64
C ARG A 565 30.59 5.90 0.25
N SER A 566 31.30 6.25 1.31
CA SER A 566 31.90 5.28 2.23
C SER A 566 30.85 4.52 3.03
N LEU A 567 29.75 5.18 3.40
CA LEU A 567 28.66 4.61 4.17
C LEU A 567 27.71 3.72 3.34
N PHE A 568 27.43 4.09 2.10
CA PHE A 568 26.40 3.45 1.27
C PHE A 568 26.95 2.63 0.10
N CYS A 569 28.13 2.02 0.29
CA CYS A 569 28.88 1.37 -0.78
C CYS A 569 28.16 0.17 -1.43
N ASN A 570 27.23 -0.49 -0.73
CA ASN A 570 26.54 -1.69 -1.22
C ASN A 570 25.30 -1.35 -2.07
N LEU A 571 24.89 -0.08 -2.15
CA LEU A 571 23.70 0.36 -2.89
C LEU A 571 24.10 1.10 -4.17
N GLU A 572 24.15 0.39 -5.29
CA GLU A 572 24.49 0.97 -6.60
C GLU A 572 23.66 2.20 -6.99
N PRO A 573 22.33 2.24 -6.80
CA PRO A 573 21.56 3.43 -7.18
C PRO A 573 21.94 4.68 -6.36
N VAL A 574 22.50 4.49 -5.16
CA VAL A 574 23.05 5.60 -4.35
C VAL A 574 24.38 6.08 -4.92
N LEU A 575 25.28 5.15 -5.29
CA LEU A 575 26.56 5.49 -5.94
C LEU A 575 26.35 6.24 -7.25
N VAL A 576 25.39 5.80 -8.08
CA VAL A 576 25.02 6.49 -9.33
C VAL A 576 24.54 7.92 -9.05
N GLN A 577 23.66 8.10 -8.06
CA GLN A 577 23.19 9.43 -7.65
C GLN A 577 24.34 10.31 -7.15
N LEU A 578 25.28 9.77 -6.38
CA LEU A 578 26.46 10.50 -5.89
C LEU A 578 27.35 10.97 -7.05
N ILE A 579 27.60 10.12 -8.05
CA ILE A 579 28.38 10.49 -9.24
C ILE A 579 27.70 11.64 -10.00
N HIS A 580 26.39 11.56 -10.23
CA HIS A 580 25.65 12.66 -10.85
C HIS A 580 25.67 13.94 -10.02
N SER A 581 25.59 13.83 -8.69
CA SER A 581 25.61 14.98 -7.79
C SER A 581 26.99 15.67 -7.77
N VAL A 582 28.08 14.89 -7.83
CA VAL A 582 29.45 15.40 -7.93
C VAL A 582 29.73 16.01 -9.31
N ASN A 583 29.23 15.40 -10.39
CA ASN A 583 29.29 16.00 -11.73
C ASN A 583 28.53 17.34 -11.79
N HIS A 584 27.36 17.42 -11.14
CA HIS A 584 26.62 18.67 -11.02
C HIS A 584 27.38 19.72 -10.20
N LEU A 585 28.02 19.32 -9.10
CA LEU A 585 28.85 20.19 -8.27
C LEU A 585 30.03 20.81 -9.06
N ALA A 586 30.68 20.01 -9.92
CA ALA A 586 31.71 20.49 -10.82
C ALA A 586 31.16 21.53 -11.83
N MET A 587 29.97 21.28 -12.39
CA MET A 587 29.33 22.21 -13.33
C MET A 587 28.84 23.49 -12.66
N GLU A 588 28.31 23.45 -11.44
CA GLU A 588 27.97 24.66 -10.69
C GLU A 588 29.24 25.46 -10.32
N THR A 589 30.35 24.79 -10.01
CA THR A 589 31.65 25.45 -9.83
C THR A 589 32.07 26.18 -11.10
N LYS A 590 31.94 25.56 -12.29
CA LYS A 590 32.19 26.21 -13.58
C LYS A 590 31.31 27.45 -13.78
N LYS A 591 30.00 27.33 -13.50
CA LYS A 591 29.02 28.40 -13.67
C LYS A 591 29.33 29.60 -12.79
N VAL A 592 29.68 29.38 -11.51
CA VAL A 592 30.10 30.45 -10.59
C VAL A 592 31.38 31.13 -11.08
N MET A 593 32.33 30.35 -11.61
CA MET A 593 33.61 30.86 -12.11
C MET A 593 33.55 31.37 -13.56
N LYS A 594 32.38 31.30 -14.23
CA LYS A 594 32.21 31.62 -15.67
C LYS A 594 33.29 30.96 -16.55
N GLY A 595 33.63 29.71 -16.22
CA GLY A 595 34.67 28.94 -16.92
C GLY A 595 36.11 29.41 -16.70
N ASN A 596 36.39 30.36 -15.80
CA ASN A 596 37.75 30.80 -15.45
C ASN A 596 38.15 30.25 -14.08
N HIS A 597 38.73 29.05 -14.06
CA HIS A 597 39.13 28.42 -12.81
C HIS A 597 40.44 29.03 -12.27
N SER A 598 40.42 29.44 -11.00
CA SER A 598 41.64 29.65 -10.20
C SER A 598 42.38 28.32 -9.94
N ARG A 599 43.63 28.38 -9.49
CA ARG A 599 44.41 27.19 -9.08
C ARG A 599 43.65 26.34 -8.05
N LYS A 600 42.97 26.97 -7.09
CA LYS A 600 42.20 26.27 -6.05
C LYS A 600 40.98 25.56 -6.63
N THR A 601 40.18 26.27 -7.44
CA THR A 601 38.97 25.71 -8.06
C THR A 601 39.26 24.65 -9.10
N ALA A 602 40.38 24.77 -9.83
CA ALA A 602 40.83 23.73 -10.77
C ALA A 602 41.26 22.45 -10.03
N SER A 603 41.95 22.58 -8.89
CA SER A 603 42.25 21.43 -8.02
C SER A 603 40.98 20.81 -7.44
N PHE A 604 40.00 21.62 -7.04
CA PHE A 604 38.71 21.13 -6.56
C PHE A 604 37.95 20.33 -7.63
N VAL A 605 37.81 20.87 -8.86
CA VAL A 605 37.13 20.14 -9.94
C VAL A 605 37.87 18.85 -10.29
N ARG A 606 39.21 18.84 -10.26
CA ARG A 606 39.99 17.61 -10.40
C ARG A 606 39.71 16.60 -9.30
N ALA A 607 39.45 17.02 -8.07
CA ALA A 607 39.02 16.14 -6.99
C ALA A 607 37.61 15.57 -7.23
N CYS A 608 36.66 16.38 -7.72
CA CYS A 608 35.33 15.89 -8.13
C CYS A 608 35.43 14.85 -9.25
N VAL A 609 36.25 15.12 -10.27
CA VAL A 609 36.50 14.20 -11.37
C VAL A 609 37.16 12.90 -10.89
N ALA A 610 38.16 13.01 -10.00
CA ALA A 610 38.79 11.84 -9.40
C ALA A 610 37.79 10.99 -8.62
N PHE A 611 36.92 11.62 -7.82
CA PHE A 611 35.83 10.93 -7.11
C PHE A 611 34.97 10.11 -8.07
N CYS A 612 34.51 10.70 -9.19
CA CYS A 612 33.73 9.98 -10.18
C CYS A 612 34.52 8.80 -10.78
N PHE A 613 35.79 9.03 -11.17
CA PHE A 613 36.66 8.01 -11.78
C PHE A 613 36.88 6.79 -10.88
N ILE A 614 37.05 6.98 -9.57
CA ILE A 614 37.25 5.88 -8.62
C ILE A 614 35.95 5.29 -8.06
N THR A 615 34.77 5.87 -8.37
CA THR A 615 33.46 5.31 -7.94
C THR A 615 32.83 4.46 -9.04
N ILE A 616 32.96 4.86 -10.31
CA ILE A 616 32.33 4.15 -11.44
C ILE A 616 32.73 2.67 -11.52
N PRO A 617 34.00 2.25 -11.32
CA PRO A 617 34.37 0.83 -11.34
C PRO A 617 33.66 -0.04 -10.30
N SER A 618 33.10 0.53 -9.24
CA SER A 618 32.40 -0.20 -8.18
C SER A 618 30.98 -0.65 -8.56
N LEU A 619 30.46 -0.21 -9.71
CA LEU A 619 29.13 -0.58 -10.20
C LEU A 619 29.17 -1.91 -10.97
N THR A 620 28.15 -2.75 -10.86
CA THR A 620 28.10 -4.00 -11.64
C THR A 620 27.60 -3.79 -13.07
N SER A 621 26.65 -2.85 -13.27
CA SER A 621 26.05 -2.60 -14.58
C SER A 621 27.02 -1.95 -15.56
N ILE A 622 27.42 -2.69 -16.60
CA ILE A 622 28.35 -2.22 -17.65
C ILE A 622 27.78 -1.01 -18.39
N PHE A 623 26.50 -1.02 -18.77
CA PHE A 623 25.88 0.12 -19.44
C PHE A 623 25.82 1.37 -18.57
N THR A 624 25.60 1.20 -17.26
CA THR A 624 25.64 2.32 -16.32
C THR A 624 27.05 2.89 -16.24
N ARG A 625 28.08 2.03 -16.17
CA ARG A 625 29.49 2.45 -16.19
C ARG A 625 29.88 3.19 -17.46
N LEU A 626 29.53 2.65 -18.64
CA LEU A 626 29.78 3.27 -19.94
C LEU A 626 29.19 4.68 -20.00
N ASN A 627 27.91 4.82 -19.66
CA ASN A 627 27.25 6.11 -19.65
C ASN A 627 27.90 7.06 -18.64
N LEU A 628 28.19 6.63 -17.42
CA LEU A 628 28.79 7.50 -16.41
C LEU A 628 30.22 7.93 -16.77
N TYR A 629 31.01 7.07 -17.40
CA TYR A 629 32.32 7.46 -17.94
C TYR A 629 32.19 8.54 -19.01
N LEU A 630 31.25 8.39 -19.95
CA LEU A 630 31.02 9.38 -21.00
C LEU A 630 30.56 10.73 -20.40
N HIS A 631 29.54 10.73 -19.53
CA HIS A 631 29.03 11.96 -18.92
C HIS A 631 30.08 12.64 -18.03
N SER A 632 30.85 11.87 -17.24
CA SER A 632 31.91 12.44 -16.39
C SER A 632 33.08 12.95 -17.23
N GLY A 633 33.39 12.31 -18.35
CA GLY A 633 34.36 12.79 -19.35
C GLY A 633 33.93 14.10 -20.01
N GLN A 634 32.66 14.23 -20.38
CA GLN A 634 32.09 15.48 -20.91
C GLN A 634 32.15 16.62 -19.87
N VAL A 635 31.86 16.34 -18.60
CA VAL A 635 31.98 17.31 -17.50
C VAL A 635 33.44 17.72 -17.28
N ALA A 636 34.38 16.77 -17.32
CA ALA A 636 35.81 17.04 -17.22
C ALA A 636 36.29 17.94 -18.38
N LEU A 637 35.85 17.64 -19.61
CA LEU A 637 36.14 18.44 -20.80
C LEU A 637 35.59 19.87 -20.66
N ALA A 638 34.34 20.00 -20.22
CA ALA A 638 33.70 21.29 -19.99
C ALA A 638 34.43 22.16 -18.93
N ASN A 639 35.19 21.54 -18.02
CA ASN A 639 35.98 22.21 -16.99
C ASN A 639 37.49 22.26 -17.32
N GLN A 640 37.88 22.12 -18.59
CA GLN A 640 39.28 22.20 -19.04
C GLN A 640 40.22 21.15 -18.40
N CYS A 641 39.67 20.03 -17.91
CA CYS A 641 40.45 18.92 -17.34
C CYS A 641 40.76 17.86 -18.41
N LEU A 642 41.52 18.24 -19.45
CA LEU A 642 41.73 17.43 -20.66
C LEU A 642 42.33 16.05 -20.36
N SER A 643 43.38 15.98 -19.53
CA SER A 643 44.02 14.72 -19.16
C SER A 643 43.06 13.74 -18.47
N GLN A 644 42.14 14.24 -17.65
CA GLN A 644 41.17 13.41 -16.94
C GLN A 644 40.01 13.02 -17.85
N ALA A 645 39.59 13.90 -18.77
CA ALA A 645 38.60 13.58 -19.80
C ALA A 645 39.10 12.44 -20.70
N ASP A 646 40.35 12.52 -21.16
CA ASP A 646 41.00 11.46 -21.94
C ASP A 646 41.05 10.12 -21.18
N ALA A 647 41.37 10.14 -19.88
CA ALA A 647 41.32 8.94 -19.04
C ALA A 647 39.92 8.30 -18.97
N PHE A 648 38.86 9.11 -18.84
CA PHE A 648 37.48 8.62 -18.88
C PHE A 648 37.12 7.99 -20.21
N PHE A 649 37.47 8.65 -21.33
CA PHE A 649 37.19 8.15 -22.66
C PHE A 649 37.95 6.86 -22.94
N LYS A 650 39.23 6.76 -22.56
CA LYS A 650 40.01 5.52 -22.64
C LYS A 650 39.38 4.40 -21.82
N ALA A 651 38.95 4.67 -20.58
CA ALA A 651 38.26 3.69 -19.75
C ALA A 651 36.94 3.22 -20.37
N ALA A 652 36.18 4.12 -21.00
CA ALA A 652 34.97 3.77 -21.73
C ALA A 652 35.27 2.89 -22.95
N VAL A 653 36.29 3.23 -23.76
CA VAL A 653 36.73 2.41 -24.91
C VAL A 653 37.14 1.01 -24.47
N SER A 654 37.91 0.89 -23.38
CA SER A 654 38.33 -0.41 -22.85
C SER A 654 37.19 -1.26 -22.31
N LEU A 655 36.06 -0.65 -21.93
CA LEU A 655 34.90 -1.35 -21.36
C LEU A 655 33.92 -1.87 -22.44
N VAL A 656 33.91 -1.28 -23.64
CA VAL A 656 33.01 -1.69 -24.75
C VAL A 656 33.11 -3.20 -25.10
N PRO A 657 34.29 -3.84 -25.15
CA PRO A 657 34.40 -5.28 -25.42
C PRO A 657 33.72 -6.17 -24.37
N GLU A 658 33.53 -5.67 -23.15
CA GLU A 658 32.95 -6.43 -22.03
C GLU A 658 31.41 -6.44 -22.08
N VAL A 659 30.77 -5.72 -23.01
CA VAL A 659 29.31 -5.62 -23.11
C VAL A 659 28.70 -7.01 -23.39
N PRO A 660 27.75 -7.48 -22.56
CA PRO A 660 27.12 -8.79 -22.75
C PRO A 660 26.20 -8.75 -23.97
N LYS A 661 26.04 -9.87 -24.69
CA LYS A 661 25.18 -9.92 -25.90
C LYS A 661 23.70 -9.68 -25.61
N THR A 662 23.22 -10.13 -24.45
CA THR A 662 21.82 -9.97 -24.06
C THR A 662 21.73 -9.44 -22.63
N ILE A 663 20.69 -8.64 -22.38
CA ILE A 663 20.39 -8.06 -21.07
C ILE A 663 18.95 -8.36 -20.69
N SER A 664 18.71 -8.62 -19.40
CA SER A 664 17.36 -8.81 -18.88
C SER A 664 16.75 -7.46 -18.52
N ILE A 665 15.68 -7.07 -19.21
CA ILE A 665 14.88 -5.87 -18.91
C ILE A 665 13.45 -6.33 -18.63
N ASP A 666 12.93 -6.05 -17.43
CA ASP A 666 11.60 -6.47 -16.98
C ASP A 666 11.35 -7.98 -17.13
N GLY A 667 12.37 -8.79 -16.87
CA GLY A 667 12.33 -10.25 -17.00
C GLY A 667 12.40 -10.79 -18.43
N LYS A 668 12.54 -9.92 -19.44
CA LYS A 668 12.71 -10.30 -20.85
C LYS A 668 14.15 -10.08 -21.28
N MET A 669 14.76 -11.11 -21.84
CA MET A 669 16.07 -10.98 -22.50
C MET A 669 15.91 -10.17 -23.78
N ARG A 670 16.60 -9.04 -23.87
CA ARG A 670 16.70 -8.20 -25.07
C ARG A 670 18.16 -8.16 -25.55
N SER A 671 18.36 -7.94 -26.84
CA SER A 671 19.68 -7.68 -27.39
C SER A 671 20.24 -6.39 -26.77
N SER A 672 21.52 -6.44 -26.39
CA SER A 672 22.24 -5.29 -25.85
C SER A 672 22.70 -4.32 -26.94
N GLU A 673 22.70 -4.75 -28.20
CA GLU A 673 23.28 -4.00 -29.32
C GLU A 673 22.58 -2.67 -29.57
N VAL A 674 21.27 -2.58 -29.33
CA VAL A 674 20.51 -1.33 -29.46
C VAL A 674 21.03 -0.27 -28.48
N PHE A 675 21.29 -0.67 -27.24
CA PHE A 675 21.83 0.22 -26.20
C PHE A 675 23.28 0.58 -26.46
N LEU A 676 24.05 -0.38 -26.98
CA LEU A 676 25.44 -0.14 -27.38
C LEU A 676 25.51 0.83 -28.57
N PHE A 677 24.62 0.70 -29.54
CA PHE A 677 24.49 1.61 -30.68
C PHE A 677 24.23 3.05 -30.21
N GLU A 678 23.24 3.25 -29.33
CA GLU A 678 22.91 4.58 -28.80
C GLU A 678 24.09 5.20 -28.05
N PHE A 679 24.76 4.41 -27.21
CA PHE A 679 25.96 4.84 -26.49
C PHE A 679 27.09 5.23 -27.45
N LEU A 680 27.42 4.38 -28.42
CA LEU A 680 28.51 4.61 -29.38
C LEU A 680 28.23 5.83 -30.25
N ALA A 681 27.00 6.01 -30.72
CA ALA A 681 26.60 7.18 -31.49
C ALA A 681 26.81 8.48 -30.69
N ASN A 682 26.43 8.50 -29.41
CA ASN A 682 26.68 9.63 -28.50
C ASN A 682 28.18 9.84 -28.24
N PHE A 683 28.93 8.75 -28.05
CA PHE A 683 30.36 8.83 -27.81
C PHE A 683 31.11 9.41 -29.03
N PHE A 684 30.83 8.91 -30.24
CA PHE A 684 31.40 9.49 -31.47
C PHE A 684 31.01 10.96 -31.66
N SER A 685 29.77 11.34 -31.36
CA SER A 685 29.35 12.76 -31.40
C SER A 685 30.19 13.61 -30.46
N THR A 686 30.48 13.11 -29.25
CA THR A 686 31.31 13.80 -28.25
C THR A 686 32.75 13.98 -28.74
N LEU A 687 33.31 13.00 -29.46
CA LEU A 687 34.68 13.06 -29.97
C LEU A 687 34.93 14.19 -30.99
N LEU A 688 33.89 14.81 -31.56
CA LEU A 688 34.04 15.97 -32.45
C LEU A 688 34.76 17.14 -31.76
N VAL A 689 34.43 17.39 -30.50
CA VAL A 689 34.96 18.52 -29.70
C VAL A 689 36.09 18.12 -28.75
N VAL A 690 36.57 16.87 -28.85
CA VAL A 690 37.69 16.39 -28.05
C VAL A 690 38.99 16.65 -28.82
N PRO A 691 39.95 17.39 -28.24
CA PRO A 691 41.25 17.57 -28.88
C PRO A 691 42.01 16.26 -29.00
N ASP A 692 42.71 16.08 -30.13
CA ASP A 692 43.64 14.99 -30.30
C ASP A 692 44.84 15.11 -29.34
N HIS A 693 45.34 13.95 -28.91
CA HIS A 693 46.48 13.90 -28.01
C HIS A 693 47.78 14.27 -28.76
N PRO A 694 48.58 15.24 -28.29
CA PRO A 694 49.77 15.73 -29.01
C PRO A 694 50.77 14.63 -29.41
N GLU A 695 50.90 13.59 -28.58
CA GLU A 695 51.87 12.51 -28.75
C GLU A 695 51.32 11.21 -29.37
N GLN A 696 50.00 11.02 -29.48
CA GLN A 696 49.41 9.73 -29.88
C GLN A 696 48.91 9.70 -31.33
N GLY A 697 49.18 10.77 -32.08
CA GLY A 697 48.75 10.93 -33.46
C GLY A 697 47.29 11.36 -33.59
N VAL A 698 46.91 11.75 -34.82
CA VAL A 698 45.58 12.28 -35.12
C VAL A 698 44.50 11.20 -35.04
N LEU A 699 43.31 11.58 -34.59
CA LEU A 699 42.12 10.74 -34.46
C LEU A 699 42.34 9.50 -33.59
N PHE A 700 43.22 9.58 -32.58
CA PHE A 700 43.61 8.43 -31.76
C PHE A 700 42.41 7.72 -31.10
N LEU A 701 41.53 8.46 -30.43
CA LEU A 701 40.35 7.90 -29.77
C LEU A 701 39.33 7.34 -30.78
N VAL A 702 39.15 7.99 -31.92
CA VAL A 702 38.26 7.52 -33.00
C VAL A 702 38.76 6.19 -33.54
N ARG A 703 40.07 6.07 -33.81
CA ARG A 703 40.69 4.81 -34.26
C ARG A 703 40.64 3.72 -33.20
N GLY A 704 40.92 4.07 -31.94
CA GLY A 704 40.84 3.14 -30.82
C GLY A 704 39.44 2.54 -30.68
N LEU A 705 38.40 3.38 -30.77
CA LEU A 705 37.01 2.92 -30.70
C LEU A 705 36.60 2.11 -31.93
N LEU A 706 37.02 2.50 -33.13
CA LEU A 706 36.79 1.71 -34.35
C LEU A 706 37.43 0.33 -34.29
N ASN A 707 38.68 0.23 -33.80
CA ASN A 707 39.36 -1.05 -33.63
C ASN A 707 38.62 -1.95 -32.63
N VAL A 708 38.09 -1.38 -31.55
CA VAL A 708 37.26 -2.12 -30.60
C VAL A 708 35.96 -2.63 -31.25
N ILE A 709 35.28 -1.79 -32.03
CA ILE A 709 34.06 -2.14 -32.77
C ILE A 709 34.31 -3.24 -33.82
N GLU A 710 35.47 -3.18 -34.48
CA GLU A 710 35.87 -4.17 -35.48
C GLU A 710 36.02 -5.57 -34.86
N ASN A 711 36.66 -5.64 -33.69
CA ASN A 711 36.90 -6.86 -32.92
C ASN A 711 35.68 -7.32 -32.09
N TYR A 712 34.64 -6.49 -31.94
CA TYR A 712 33.43 -6.85 -31.22
C TYR A 712 32.60 -7.89 -31.99
N THR A 713 32.06 -8.90 -31.29
CA THR A 713 31.24 -9.95 -31.90
C THR A 713 29.78 -9.52 -31.99
N TRP A 714 29.37 -9.01 -33.14
CA TRP A 714 28.00 -8.62 -33.46
C TRP A 714 27.09 -9.83 -33.72
N GLU A 715 25.78 -9.67 -33.53
CA GLU A 715 24.76 -10.65 -33.86
C GLU A 715 24.63 -10.83 -35.39
N ASP A 716 24.46 -12.07 -35.86
CA ASP A 716 24.43 -12.41 -37.30
C ASP A 716 23.33 -11.67 -38.09
N ASN A 717 22.24 -11.29 -37.42
CA ASN A 717 21.11 -10.58 -38.04
C ASN A 717 21.09 -9.07 -37.76
N SER A 718 22.16 -8.52 -37.18
CA SER A 718 22.24 -7.10 -36.86
C SER A 718 22.81 -6.28 -38.01
N ASP A 719 22.30 -5.05 -38.14
CA ASP A 719 22.83 -4.03 -39.04
C ASP A 719 23.50 -2.89 -38.26
N ASP A 720 23.62 -3.00 -36.94
CA ASP A 720 24.04 -1.91 -36.06
C ASP A 720 25.53 -1.56 -36.25
N LYS A 721 26.39 -2.55 -36.55
CA LYS A 721 27.80 -2.31 -36.95
C LYS A 721 27.90 -1.33 -38.13
N VAL A 722 27.11 -1.55 -39.18
CA VAL A 722 27.10 -0.72 -40.39
C VAL A 722 26.47 0.65 -40.13
N ARG A 723 25.44 0.70 -39.29
CA ARG A 723 24.86 1.96 -38.84
C ARG A 723 25.86 2.79 -38.05
N ILE A 724 26.67 2.19 -37.18
CA ILE A 724 27.76 2.86 -36.46
C ILE A 724 28.79 3.40 -37.45
N TYR A 725 29.24 2.60 -38.42
CA TYR A 725 30.16 3.09 -39.46
C TYR A 725 29.58 4.28 -40.22
N THR A 726 28.27 4.28 -40.49
CA THR A 726 27.58 5.43 -41.10
C THR A 726 27.61 6.66 -40.17
N CYS A 727 27.37 6.49 -38.86
CA CYS A 727 27.52 7.57 -37.87
C CYS A 727 28.95 8.11 -37.80
N VAL A 728 29.96 7.24 -37.90
CA VAL A 728 31.37 7.65 -37.93
C VAL A 728 31.69 8.41 -39.21
N LEU A 729 31.11 8.04 -40.36
CA LEU A 729 31.26 8.83 -41.58
C LEU A 729 30.66 10.25 -41.43
N HIS A 730 29.54 10.40 -40.72
CA HIS A 730 29.00 11.73 -40.40
C HIS A 730 29.95 12.53 -39.51
N LEU A 731 30.57 11.89 -38.51
CA LEU A 731 31.59 12.52 -37.67
C LEU A 731 32.81 12.94 -38.50
N LEU A 732 33.34 12.06 -39.34
CA LEU A 732 34.50 12.34 -40.19
C LEU A 732 34.23 13.49 -41.18
N ALA A 733 33.00 13.57 -41.70
CA ALA A 733 32.57 14.69 -42.53
C ALA A 733 32.39 16.01 -41.74
N ALA A 734 32.10 15.94 -40.44
CA ALA A 734 32.11 17.11 -39.58
C ALA A 734 33.55 17.54 -39.23
N LEU A 735 34.44 16.57 -38.96
CA LEU A 735 35.86 16.79 -38.67
C LEU A 735 36.64 17.41 -39.84
N SER A 736 36.19 17.22 -41.08
CA SER A 736 36.80 17.80 -42.28
C SER A 736 36.43 19.27 -42.54
N GLN A 737 35.50 19.83 -41.76
CA GLN A 737 35.12 21.24 -41.87
C GLN A 737 36.22 22.14 -41.28
N GLU A 738 36.40 23.33 -41.86
CA GLU A 738 37.38 24.32 -41.37
C GLU A 738 37.01 24.88 -39.98
N SER A 739 35.72 24.89 -39.64
CA SER A 739 35.19 25.26 -38.34
C SER A 739 34.01 24.37 -37.99
N TYR A 740 33.96 23.87 -36.77
CA TYR A 740 32.86 23.03 -36.29
C TYR A 740 31.62 23.86 -35.94
N LEU A 741 30.46 23.21 -35.95
CA LEU A 741 29.17 23.85 -35.66
C LEU A 741 29.01 24.23 -34.19
N TYR A 742 29.69 23.53 -33.28
CA TYR A 742 29.66 23.79 -31.86
C TYR A 742 31.03 23.50 -31.22
N HIS A 743 31.31 24.21 -30.14
CA HIS A 743 32.57 24.13 -29.40
C HIS A 743 32.33 24.08 -27.89
N VAL A 744 33.33 23.58 -27.17
CA VAL A 744 33.39 23.73 -25.72
C VAL A 744 34.18 24.98 -25.39
N GLU A 745 33.60 25.88 -24.59
CA GLU A 745 34.25 27.13 -24.20
C GLU A 745 35.64 26.87 -23.59
N LYS A 746 36.69 27.52 -24.15
CA LYS A 746 38.10 27.43 -23.73
C LYS A 746 38.75 26.05 -23.89
N VAL A 747 38.23 25.24 -24.80
CA VAL A 747 38.89 24.01 -25.25
C VAL A 747 39.09 24.11 -26.75
N ASP A 748 40.35 24.01 -27.18
CA ASP A 748 40.69 24.01 -28.60
C ASP A 748 40.33 22.65 -29.19
N SER A 749 39.31 22.61 -30.05
CA SER A 749 38.91 21.40 -30.79
C SER A 749 39.82 21.18 -32.01
N ASN A 750 39.67 20.03 -32.67
CA ASN A 750 40.51 19.64 -33.80
C ASN A 750 40.42 20.58 -35.03
N ASP A 751 39.35 21.38 -35.19
CA ASP A 751 39.28 22.43 -36.20
C ASP A 751 40.23 23.60 -35.89
N SER A 752 40.41 23.94 -34.61
CA SER A 752 41.38 24.95 -34.19
C SER A 752 42.82 24.43 -34.28
N LEU A 753 43.03 23.12 -34.08
CA LEU A 753 44.35 22.49 -34.11
C LEU A 753 44.83 22.17 -35.54
N TYR A 754 43.93 21.73 -36.42
CA TYR A 754 44.26 21.21 -37.75
C TYR A 754 43.49 21.86 -38.89
N GLY A 755 42.58 22.82 -38.65
CA GLY A 755 41.60 23.32 -39.61
C GLY A 755 42.13 23.49 -41.03
N GLY A 756 41.64 22.64 -41.95
CA GLY A 756 42.01 22.65 -43.36
C GLY A 756 43.37 22.03 -43.72
N ASP A 757 44.11 21.41 -42.78
CA ASP A 757 45.39 20.77 -43.06
C ASP A 757 45.21 19.56 -44.00
N THR A 758 45.88 19.64 -45.15
CA THR A 758 45.94 18.58 -46.16
C THR A 758 46.34 17.20 -45.62
N LYS A 759 47.23 17.12 -44.61
CA LYS A 759 47.65 15.84 -44.01
C LYS A 759 46.56 15.25 -43.13
N PHE A 760 45.86 16.08 -42.37
CA PHE A 760 44.73 15.66 -41.54
C PHE A 760 43.56 15.21 -42.41
N LEU A 761 43.23 15.98 -43.46
CA LEU A 761 42.21 15.61 -44.45
C LEU A 761 42.55 14.32 -45.20
N ALA A 762 43.82 14.09 -45.55
CA ALA A 762 44.24 12.84 -46.17
C ALA A 762 43.97 11.63 -45.26
N GLU A 763 44.20 11.79 -43.96
CA GLU A 763 43.95 10.72 -42.99
C GLU A 763 42.46 10.49 -42.71
N ILE A 764 41.65 11.55 -42.66
CA ILE A 764 40.19 11.45 -42.64
C ILE A 764 39.70 10.67 -43.86
N ASN A 765 40.17 11.03 -45.06
CA ASN A 765 39.78 10.36 -46.30
C ASN A 765 40.18 8.87 -46.31
N ARG A 766 41.35 8.53 -45.76
CA ARG A 766 41.78 7.13 -45.62
C ARG A 766 40.85 6.31 -44.72
N LEU A 767 40.40 6.89 -43.60
CA LEU A 767 39.42 6.26 -42.73
C LEU A 767 38.05 6.13 -43.42
N CYS A 768 37.61 7.18 -44.13
CA CYS A 768 36.39 7.15 -44.94
C CYS A 768 36.42 6.02 -45.97
N ASP A 769 37.50 5.88 -46.76
CA ASP A 769 37.65 4.82 -47.75
C ASP A 769 37.56 3.41 -47.13
N THR A 770 38.18 3.23 -45.96
CA THR A 770 38.13 1.96 -45.21
C THR A 770 36.70 1.64 -44.76
N LEU A 771 36.01 2.61 -44.14
CA LEU A 771 34.64 2.43 -43.66
C LEU A 771 33.63 2.24 -44.80
N ILE A 772 33.75 2.99 -45.89
CA ILE A 772 32.92 2.82 -47.09
C ILE A 772 33.14 1.41 -47.66
N GLY A 773 34.38 0.93 -47.73
CA GLY A 773 34.69 -0.44 -48.14
C GLY A 773 33.96 -1.49 -47.30
N GLN A 774 34.00 -1.35 -45.97
CA GLN A 774 33.33 -2.25 -45.02
C GLN A 774 31.80 -2.23 -45.17
N ILE A 775 31.20 -1.05 -45.35
CA ILE A 775 29.74 -0.91 -45.58
C ILE A 775 29.34 -1.62 -46.88
N LEU A 776 30.12 -1.45 -47.95
CA LEU A 776 29.85 -2.09 -49.25
C LEU A 776 30.02 -3.60 -49.20
N GLU A 777 30.98 -4.10 -48.43
CA GLU A 777 31.17 -5.54 -48.20
C GLU A 777 29.95 -6.15 -47.49
N HIS A 778 29.41 -5.49 -46.45
CA HIS A 778 28.18 -5.93 -45.79
C HIS A 778 26.98 -5.94 -46.73
N LEU A 779 26.78 -4.87 -47.51
CA LEU A 779 25.72 -4.81 -48.53
C LEU A 779 25.85 -5.94 -49.57
N LYS A 780 27.09 -6.33 -49.92
CA LYS A 780 27.35 -7.46 -50.81
C LYS A 780 27.01 -8.81 -50.13
N SER A 781 27.28 -8.97 -48.84
CA SER A 781 26.89 -10.17 -48.07
C SER A 781 25.37 -10.34 -48.02
N LEU A 782 24.63 -9.29 -47.67
CA LEU A 782 23.16 -9.31 -47.64
C LEU A 782 22.55 -9.68 -49.01
N GLY A 783 23.20 -9.25 -50.10
CA GLY A 783 22.82 -9.64 -51.45
C GLY A 783 23.02 -11.14 -51.73
N LYS A 784 24.09 -11.74 -51.22
CA LYS A 784 24.36 -13.19 -51.34
C LYS A 784 23.40 -14.03 -50.50
N GLU A 785 23.07 -13.55 -49.29
CA GLU A 785 22.14 -14.19 -48.35
C GLU A 785 20.66 -14.02 -48.72
N LYS A 786 20.36 -13.29 -49.81
CA LYS A 786 19.00 -12.96 -50.28
C LYS A 786 18.15 -12.18 -49.27
N THR A 787 18.76 -11.47 -48.32
CA THR A 787 18.08 -10.57 -47.37
C THR A 787 17.82 -9.19 -48.02
N LEU A 788 17.18 -9.21 -49.20
CA LEU A 788 17.07 -8.09 -50.14
C LEU A 788 16.33 -6.86 -49.57
N LYS A 789 15.42 -7.06 -48.61
CA LYS A 789 14.71 -5.97 -47.93
C LYS A 789 15.64 -5.16 -47.03
N ARG A 790 16.53 -5.82 -46.26
CA ARG A 790 17.54 -5.17 -45.41
C ARG A 790 18.58 -4.46 -46.26
N GLN A 791 19.06 -5.12 -47.32
CA GLN A 791 19.99 -4.54 -48.29
C GLN A 791 19.41 -3.26 -48.92
N SER A 792 18.16 -3.28 -49.36
CA SER A 792 17.48 -2.13 -49.95
C SER A 792 17.38 -0.95 -48.97
N TYR A 793 17.01 -1.23 -47.72
CA TYR A 793 16.90 -0.21 -46.67
C TYR A 793 18.27 0.43 -46.33
N LEU A 794 19.32 -0.38 -46.12
CA LEU A 794 20.65 0.13 -45.81
C LEU A 794 21.28 0.87 -46.98
N ALA A 795 21.08 0.41 -48.21
CA ALA A 795 21.56 1.11 -49.41
C ALA A 795 20.93 2.50 -49.52
N LEU A 796 19.62 2.63 -49.21
CA LEU A 796 18.94 3.92 -49.18
C LEU A 796 19.42 4.82 -48.02
N LEU A 797 19.63 4.25 -46.83
CA LEU A 797 20.18 4.97 -45.68
C LEU A 797 21.57 5.55 -46.01
N PHE A 798 22.44 4.71 -46.58
CA PHE A 798 23.80 5.11 -46.94
C PHE A 798 23.82 6.11 -48.10
N PHE A 799 22.92 5.97 -49.08
CA PHE A 799 22.71 7.01 -50.11
C PHE A 799 22.35 8.36 -49.48
N ASN A 800 21.41 8.38 -48.53
CA ASN A 800 21.02 9.63 -47.86
C ASN A 800 22.18 10.23 -47.05
N SER A 801 23.02 9.41 -46.44
CA SER A 801 24.24 9.84 -45.74
C SER A 801 25.22 10.53 -46.69
N ILE A 802 25.52 9.91 -47.84
CA ILE A 802 26.39 10.50 -48.87
C ILE A 802 25.77 11.78 -49.44
N LEU A 803 24.46 11.80 -49.66
CA LEU A 803 23.76 12.99 -50.16
C LEU A 803 23.83 14.17 -49.18
N ALA A 804 23.80 13.90 -47.88
CA ALA A 804 23.82 14.92 -46.84
C ALA A 804 25.24 15.45 -46.55
N HIS A 805 26.25 14.57 -46.57
CA HIS A 805 27.59 14.87 -46.04
C HIS A 805 28.74 14.69 -47.03
N GLY A 806 28.53 13.99 -48.14
CA GLY A 806 29.57 13.68 -49.11
C GLY A 806 29.79 14.78 -50.15
N ASP A 807 31.03 14.94 -50.61
CA ASP A 807 31.34 15.81 -51.75
C ASP A 807 31.00 15.11 -53.08
N LEU A 808 29.81 15.41 -53.60
CA LEU A 808 29.29 14.87 -54.85
C LEU A 808 29.94 15.48 -56.12
N ARG A 809 30.88 16.42 -55.97
CA ARG A 809 31.76 16.86 -57.06
C ARG A 809 32.82 15.80 -57.39
N ASN A 810 33.11 14.90 -56.44
CA ASN A 810 33.96 13.74 -56.67
C ASN A 810 33.23 12.68 -57.50
N ASN A 811 33.72 12.43 -58.71
CA ASN A 811 33.13 11.46 -59.64
C ASN A 811 32.96 10.05 -59.05
N LYS A 812 33.87 9.60 -58.16
CA LYS A 812 33.77 8.28 -57.52
C LYS A 812 32.59 8.21 -56.55
N LEU A 813 32.41 9.24 -55.71
CA LEU A 813 31.31 9.31 -54.74
C LEU A 813 29.97 9.55 -55.45
N ASN A 814 29.95 10.37 -56.50
CA ASN A 814 28.77 10.58 -57.33
C ASN A 814 28.30 9.27 -57.99
N GLN A 815 29.23 8.51 -58.57
CA GLN A 815 28.93 7.19 -59.14
C GLN A 815 28.45 6.20 -58.08
N LEU A 816 29.07 6.21 -56.88
CA LEU A 816 28.64 5.38 -55.77
C LEU A 816 27.21 5.70 -55.32
N ALA A 817 26.85 6.98 -55.22
CA ALA A 817 25.49 7.41 -54.88
C ALA A 817 24.46 6.90 -55.89
N VAL A 818 24.73 7.02 -57.19
CA VAL A 818 23.87 6.46 -58.24
C VAL A 818 23.73 4.93 -58.12
N ASN A 819 24.83 4.24 -57.84
CA ASN A 819 24.82 2.78 -57.66
C ASN A 819 23.99 2.35 -56.44
N LEU A 820 24.09 3.07 -55.32
CA LEU A 820 23.32 2.80 -54.09
C LEU A 820 21.82 3.08 -54.27
N TRP A 821 21.47 4.16 -54.99
CA TRP A 821 20.09 4.44 -55.35
C TRP A 821 19.48 3.32 -56.18
N ASN A 822 20.18 2.89 -57.24
CA ASN A 822 19.73 1.77 -58.08
C ASN A 822 19.65 0.46 -57.29
N LEU A 823 20.62 0.19 -56.41
CA LEU A 823 20.60 -0.99 -55.54
C LEU A 823 19.39 -1.00 -54.60
N SER A 824 19.01 0.16 -54.07
CA SER A 824 17.84 0.27 -53.19
C SER A 824 16.53 -0.10 -53.91
N GLN A 825 16.38 0.25 -55.19
CA GLN A 825 15.14 0.01 -55.96
C GLN A 825 15.11 -1.34 -56.69
N LYS A 826 16.27 -1.97 -56.94
CA LYS A 826 16.44 -3.16 -57.79
C LYS A 826 15.43 -4.29 -57.57
N HIS A 827 14.96 -4.46 -56.34
CA HIS A 827 14.03 -5.53 -55.94
C HIS A 827 12.68 -5.02 -55.39
N GLY A 828 12.35 -3.74 -55.59
CA GLY A 828 11.05 -3.16 -55.22
C GLY A 828 10.80 -2.97 -53.72
N PHE A 829 11.78 -3.23 -52.85
CA PHE A 829 11.65 -3.14 -51.39
C PHE A 829 11.85 -1.73 -50.81
N ALA A 830 12.36 -0.78 -51.58
CA ALA A 830 12.57 0.59 -51.10
C ALA A 830 11.25 1.32 -50.86
N ASP A 831 11.22 2.17 -49.84
CA ASP A 831 10.06 3.01 -49.56
C ASP A 831 9.92 4.12 -50.60
N THR A 832 8.99 3.91 -51.54
CA THR A 832 8.70 4.84 -52.64
C THR A 832 8.39 6.25 -52.15
N LYS A 833 7.74 6.41 -50.98
CA LYS A 833 7.41 7.74 -50.43
C LYS A 833 8.67 8.51 -50.02
N THR A 834 9.60 7.84 -49.34
CA THR A 834 10.90 8.42 -48.96
C THR A 834 11.71 8.77 -50.21
N MET A 835 11.76 7.87 -51.21
CA MET A 835 12.53 8.12 -52.42
C MET A 835 12.00 9.30 -53.25
N VAL A 836 10.68 9.44 -53.41
CA VAL A 836 10.08 10.60 -54.09
C VAL A 836 10.46 11.90 -53.40
N LYS A 837 10.34 11.95 -52.07
CA LYS A 837 10.73 13.12 -51.27
C LYS A 837 12.22 13.43 -51.38
N THR A 838 13.09 12.42 -51.34
CA THR A 838 14.53 12.61 -51.50
C THR A 838 14.86 13.15 -52.90
N LEU A 839 14.20 12.66 -53.96
CA LEU A 839 14.39 13.17 -55.32
C LEU A 839 13.87 14.60 -55.48
N GLU A 840 12.74 14.96 -54.87
CA GLU A 840 12.24 16.34 -54.81
C GLU A 840 13.23 17.26 -54.09
N TYR A 841 13.81 16.81 -52.98
CA TYR A 841 14.85 17.54 -52.26
C TYR A 841 16.08 17.81 -53.14
N ILE A 842 16.56 16.80 -53.88
CA ILE A 842 17.69 16.95 -54.82
C ILE A 842 17.35 17.95 -55.92
N LYS A 843 16.15 17.84 -56.52
CA LYS A 843 15.65 18.78 -57.55
C LYS A 843 15.45 20.20 -57.03
N ARG A 844 15.22 20.38 -55.73
CA ARG A 844 15.15 21.70 -55.09
C ARG A 844 16.56 22.27 -54.92
N ARG A 845 17.51 21.50 -54.41
CA ARG A 845 18.92 21.92 -54.27
C ARG A 845 19.60 22.19 -55.61
N SER A 846 19.22 21.49 -56.67
CA SER A 846 19.76 21.72 -58.01
C SER A 846 19.38 23.08 -58.63
N LYS A 847 18.44 23.82 -58.02
CA LYS A 847 18.02 25.17 -58.45
C LYS A 847 18.88 26.29 -57.83
N GLU A 848 19.77 25.98 -56.90
CA GLU A 848 20.69 26.93 -56.27
C GLU A 848 21.93 27.16 -57.17
N SER A 849 22.44 28.40 -57.22
CA SER A 849 23.38 28.90 -58.26
C SER A 849 24.77 28.23 -58.33
N GLU A 850 25.11 27.28 -57.45
CA GLU A 850 26.41 26.55 -57.46
C GLU A 850 26.28 25.01 -57.47
N SER A 851 25.13 24.49 -57.89
CA SER A 851 24.74 23.08 -57.69
C SER A 851 24.66 22.22 -58.97
N SER A 852 25.52 22.45 -59.98
CA SER A 852 25.49 21.72 -61.28
C SER A 852 25.60 20.19 -61.13
N HIS A 853 26.36 19.73 -60.15
CA HIS A 853 26.53 18.32 -59.80
C HIS A 853 25.24 17.68 -59.26
N PHE A 854 24.35 18.44 -58.62
CA PHE A 854 23.01 17.95 -58.22
C PHE A 854 22.05 17.85 -59.41
N THR A 855 22.20 18.71 -60.43
CA THR A 855 21.43 18.61 -61.69
C THR A 855 21.79 17.34 -62.45
N ASP A 856 23.08 17.03 -62.59
CA ASP A 856 23.56 15.78 -63.20
C ASP A 856 23.11 14.56 -62.38
N LEU A 857 23.24 14.62 -61.05
CA LEU A 857 22.77 13.55 -60.17
C LEU A 857 21.26 13.33 -60.31
N ALA A 858 20.43 14.38 -60.31
CA ALA A 858 18.98 14.24 -60.45
C ALA A 858 18.55 13.57 -61.77
N ALA A 859 19.28 13.81 -62.86
CA ALA A 859 19.02 13.18 -64.16
C ALA A 859 19.33 11.67 -64.16
N ARG A 860 20.24 11.23 -63.28
CA ARG A 860 20.74 9.85 -63.18
C ARG A 860 20.02 9.00 -62.12
N LEU A 861 19.00 9.54 -61.46
CA LEU A 861 18.22 8.88 -60.39
C LEU A 861 16.75 8.64 -60.81
N PRO A 862 16.48 7.75 -61.79
CA PRO A 862 15.11 7.42 -62.14
C PRO A 862 14.39 6.72 -60.98
N LEU A 863 13.07 6.92 -60.87
CA LEU A 863 12.21 6.12 -60.00
C LEU A 863 11.71 4.92 -60.80
N GLN A 864 12.03 3.70 -60.37
CA GLN A 864 11.46 2.50 -60.97
C GLN A 864 9.98 2.35 -60.56
N SER A 865 9.09 2.20 -61.55
CA SER A 865 7.67 1.89 -61.30
C SER A 865 7.55 0.45 -60.80
N ARG A 866 6.83 0.24 -59.69
CA ARG A 866 6.53 -1.11 -59.18
C ARG A 866 5.80 -1.93 -60.25
N THR A 867 6.42 -2.99 -60.74
CA THR A 867 5.73 -4.16 -61.32
C THR A 867 5.53 -5.21 -60.25
#